data_AF-A0A7W6GL48-F1
#
_entry.id   AF-A0A7W6GL48-F1
#
_cell.length_a   1.000
_cell.length_b   1.000
_cell.length_c   1.000
_cell.angle_alpha   90.00
_cell.angle_beta   90.00
_cell.angle_gamma   90.00
#
_symmetry.space_group_name_H-M   'P 1'
#
loop_
_entity.id
_entity.type
_entity.pdbx_description
1 polymer ?
#
loop_
_entity_poly.entity_id
_entity_poly.type
_entity_poly.pdbx_seq_one_letter_code
_entity_poly.pdbx_strand_id
1 'polypeptide(L)'
;MVTTLHPALSRSRHDLGTVPFISDWSDPKPFADVPDNAGVTNAERMLEGWTATRQKALRDTQLEAEVGDWNTVPASLLELLSKHRRAVARIVVPGGQTDFQGIRNDGGWTGTGFLVAPNLLLTNHHVLNSVAVAGAAAAEFDYEWPSDKLFANAGTAEPPTVRFELLPSRLFITSPVAGGGLDYTFVWISEKASERFGTIRMERGSFMINPFEPTFVIHHPRGRLKEVSLDDTELLAVNSLSILYAADTDYGSSGACVFNRNGRLVALHHARQTGEALKVLYPNVPPQLSDGRPVSVGNEGVKISAIALDLESRMHRGDKDAQSAGEILEQIEGSDTLTGIYGALGRRSTSRQDVARVREIYLGSEQDIDIGFWNLHWLIDGAGTTGKVEGAVTAMADLNQDLWCLTDVPPVAVDEIVKGLGDRFGETFETLFSEPDAQMRQIATAVIWRPKMVSCVKAEWPDAVSDAWTRIVPELENQGPVFQAPPGLFQVGAPDAGERLVNVVPISLQATRSDEMRRRLASKLLVRAIDLAITERSDTIDWIVGGDLEPPLTRGDADALRNRGYEPISASDKQRGCAVNYLRSPSSSIRNVYATSDLALLGDKGGLFQVVENRTVDKFTRKLSDNRPAVLRLSLDMEGERTSEQRLNEIVDAVLTPGNAPRTSLQAQRPTGRDVQPSRTWSDGLTWRGLDKSGFLSGNRVPLTRLLAEVNDRQGRQYSDLSPLTAVDLWVITFAEAGLGAGGVDPGFRHSNGEVGLYPLPNNIAFWIGREAPPWNLPMPIENNIESYTLYLGQIRNKSVARVDGRTLYRDLFRAPGIATDPERQARLLAAIVHGYFVSRNYRSRSVPFDRILSGLAADEPVDSILAGTGYVHAGTTILRNRQRNIDAGIAAFRSAGSMQSETGLA
;
A
#
# COMPACT_ATOMS: atom_id res chain seq x y z
N MET A 1 15.44 -45.13 -13.36
CA MET A 1 14.57 -44.86 -14.53
C MET A 1 13.45 -45.88 -14.57
N VAL A 2 12.30 -45.57 -13.95
CA VAL A 2 10.98 -45.99 -14.42
C VAL A 2 10.04 -44.87 -14.02
N THR A 3 9.51 -44.20 -15.03
CA THR A 3 8.59 -43.06 -14.94
C THR A 3 7.18 -43.62 -14.76
N THR A 4 6.50 -43.31 -13.66
CA THR A 4 5.06 -43.57 -13.52
C THR A 4 4.31 -42.24 -13.55
N LEU A 5 3.77 -41.95 -14.72
CA LEU A 5 2.79 -40.89 -14.98
C LEU A 5 1.51 -41.16 -14.17
N HIS A 6 1.08 -40.17 -13.37
CA HIS A 6 -0.25 -40.16 -12.78
C HIS A 6 -1.33 -39.98 -13.87
N PRO A 7 -2.45 -40.71 -13.81
CA PRO A 7 -3.47 -40.68 -14.86
C PRO A 7 -4.29 -39.39 -14.77
N ALA A 8 -4.42 -38.72 -15.91
CA ALA A 8 -5.39 -37.66 -16.12
C ALA A 8 -6.81 -38.22 -15.89
N LEU A 9 -7.48 -37.77 -14.83
CA LEU A 9 -8.89 -38.05 -14.57
C LEU A 9 -9.72 -37.46 -15.72
N SER A 10 -10.37 -38.34 -16.48
CA SER A 10 -11.32 -37.96 -17.53
C SER A 10 -12.51 -37.24 -16.88
N ARG A 11 -12.63 -35.93 -17.13
CA ARG A 11 -13.81 -35.14 -16.77
C ARG A 11 -15.03 -35.71 -17.49
N SER A 12 -15.92 -36.37 -16.76
CA SER A 12 -17.24 -36.75 -17.26
C SER A 12 -18.07 -35.48 -17.49
N ARG A 13 -18.88 -35.48 -18.54
CA ARG A 13 -19.57 -34.32 -19.14
C ARG A 13 -20.75 -33.75 -18.31
N HIS A 14 -20.80 -33.94 -16.98
CA HIS A 14 -21.97 -33.56 -16.16
C HIS A 14 -21.75 -32.52 -15.05
N ASP A 15 -20.55 -31.92 -14.91
CA ASP A 15 -20.26 -30.91 -13.86
C ASP A 15 -19.80 -29.54 -14.42
N LEU A 16 -20.45 -29.04 -15.48
CA LEU A 16 -20.03 -27.83 -16.21
C LEU A 16 -20.52 -26.50 -15.61
N GLY A 17 -20.99 -26.45 -14.36
CA GLY A 17 -21.63 -25.25 -13.80
C GLY A 17 -21.25 -24.86 -12.37
N THR A 18 -20.37 -25.60 -11.69
CA THR A 18 -20.03 -25.36 -10.28
C THR A 18 -18.77 -24.49 -10.14
N VAL A 19 -18.81 -23.51 -9.25
CA VAL A 19 -17.64 -22.71 -8.86
C VAL A 19 -16.71 -23.61 -8.03
N PRO A 20 -15.44 -23.78 -8.43
CA PRO A 20 -14.53 -24.68 -7.71
C PRO A 20 -14.10 -24.09 -6.37
N PHE A 21 -13.70 -24.95 -5.44
CA PHE A 21 -12.98 -24.51 -4.26
C PHE A 21 -11.59 -23.98 -4.66
N ILE A 22 -11.16 -22.90 -4.00
CA ILE A 22 -9.82 -22.31 -4.15
C ILE A 22 -8.82 -22.87 -3.13
N SER A 23 -9.30 -23.39 -2.00
CA SER A 23 -8.45 -24.07 -1.02
C SER A 23 -8.46 -25.58 -1.19
N ASP A 24 -7.33 -26.18 -0.82
CA ASP A 24 -7.22 -27.61 -0.64
C ASP A 24 -7.48 -27.92 0.84
N TRP A 25 -8.56 -28.66 1.10
CA TRP A 25 -8.98 -29.06 2.44
C TRP A 25 -8.50 -30.46 2.80
N SER A 26 -7.39 -30.93 2.20
CA SER A 26 -6.78 -32.21 2.52
C SER A 26 -6.32 -32.31 3.97
N ASP A 27 -5.87 -31.22 4.58
CA ASP A 27 -5.58 -31.15 6.02
C ASP A 27 -6.56 -30.16 6.66
N PRO A 28 -7.55 -30.64 7.45
CA PRO A 28 -8.57 -29.78 8.05
C PRO A 28 -8.05 -29.03 9.29
N LYS A 29 -6.82 -29.27 9.74
CA LYS A 29 -6.26 -28.56 10.89
C LYS A 29 -6.25 -27.06 10.64
N PRO A 30 -6.62 -26.24 11.64
CA PRO A 30 -6.61 -24.79 11.50
C PRO A 30 -5.24 -24.29 11.02
N PHE A 31 -5.23 -23.58 9.89
CA PHE A 31 -4.02 -22.98 9.31
C PHE A 31 -2.90 -23.98 8.99
N ALA A 32 -3.23 -25.21 8.61
CA ALA A 32 -2.24 -26.20 8.15
C ALA A 32 -1.38 -25.75 6.96
N ASP A 33 -1.84 -24.74 6.22
CA ASP A 33 -1.13 -24.11 5.11
C ASP A 33 -0.10 -23.04 5.54
N VAL A 34 -0.07 -22.69 6.84
CA VAL A 34 0.85 -21.71 7.43
C VAL A 34 1.90 -22.47 8.25
N PRO A 35 3.17 -22.55 7.80
CA PRO A 35 4.24 -23.18 8.56
C PRO A 35 4.65 -22.31 9.76
N ASP A 36 5.31 -22.93 10.74
CA ASP A 36 5.77 -22.26 11.98
C ASP A 36 6.79 -21.11 11.76
N ASN A 37 7.30 -20.90 10.56
CA ASN A 37 8.15 -19.76 10.20
C ASN A 37 7.43 -18.67 9.39
N ALA A 38 6.13 -18.81 9.12
CA ALA A 38 5.35 -17.83 8.35
C ALA A 38 4.73 -16.73 9.24
N GLY A 39 5.59 -16.07 10.04
CA GLY A 39 5.22 -14.90 10.85
C GLY A 39 4.55 -15.18 12.20
N VAL A 40 4.11 -16.41 12.47
CA VAL A 40 3.63 -16.88 13.78
C VAL A 40 4.23 -18.24 14.11
N THR A 41 4.55 -18.49 15.38
CA THR A 41 5.21 -19.75 15.77
C THR A 41 4.24 -20.94 15.72
N ASN A 42 2.97 -20.72 16.08
CA ASN A 42 1.93 -21.73 16.08
C ASN A 42 0.57 -21.09 15.79
N ALA A 43 0.11 -21.17 14.54
CA ALA A 43 -1.12 -20.54 14.09
C ALA A 43 -2.38 -21.11 14.77
N GLU A 44 -2.40 -22.40 15.12
CA GLU A 44 -3.50 -23.04 15.84
C GLU A 44 -3.64 -22.49 17.26
N ARG A 45 -2.54 -22.41 18.01
CA ARG A 45 -2.51 -21.81 19.36
C ARG A 45 -2.77 -20.30 19.32
N MET A 46 -2.34 -19.61 18.27
CA MET A 46 -2.66 -18.20 18.06
C MET A 46 -4.18 -18.01 17.91
N LEU A 47 -4.86 -18.88 17.15
CA LEU A 47 -6.32 -18.88 17.03
C LEU A 47 -7.00 -19.10 18.39
N GLU A 48 -6.56 -20.10 19.16
CA GLU A 48 -7.05 -20.37 20.51
C GLU A 48 -6.90 -19.16 21.44
N GLY A 49 -5.73 -18.50 21.43
CA GLY A 49 -5.44 -17.32 22.25
C GLY A 49 -6.35 -16.14 21.95
N TRP A 50 -6.58 -15.86 20.66
CA TRP A 50 -7.53 -14.83 20.24
C TRP A 50 -8.96 -15.16 20.64
N THR A 51 -9.32 -16.44 20.64
CA THR A 51 -10.63 -16.92 21.07
C THR A 51 -10.83 -16.79 22.57
N ALA A 52 -9.85 -17.20 23.37
CA ALA A 52 -9.87 -16.98 24.81
C ALA A 52 -10.00 -15.49 25.15
N THR A 53 -9.28 -14.63 24.43
CA THR A 53 -9.35 -13.17 24.59
C THR A 53 -10.75 -12.62 24.29
N ARG A 54 -11.39 -13.07 23.21
CA ARG A 54 -12.80 -12.72 22.89
C ARG A 54 -13.78 -13.24 23.93
N GLN A 55 -13.64 -14.49 24.35
CA GLN A 55 -14.53 -15.11 25.33
C GLN A 55 -14.41 -14.46 26.71
N LYS A 56 -13.20 -14.09 27.14
CA LYS A 56 -12.98 -13.39 28.40
C LYS A 56 -13.70 -12.05 28.44
N ALA A 57 -13.73 -11.30 27.33
CA ALA A 57 -14.50 -10.07 27.23
C ALA A 57 -16.03 -10.27 27.36
N LEU A 58 -16.51 -11.50 27.21
CA LEU A 58 -17.92 -11.88 27.27
C LEU A 58 -18.32 -12.57 28.58
N ARG A 59 -17.38 -12.86 29.49
CA ARG A 59 -17.65 -13.64 30.72
C ARG A 59 -17.73 -12.79 31.98
N ASP A 60 -18.91 -12.85 32.61
CA ASP A 60 -19.13 -12.83 34.06
C ASP A 60 -20.48 -13.54 34.29
N THR A 61 -20.52 -14.88 34.25
CA THR A 61 -21.73 -15.65 34.61
C THR A 61 -21.42 -17.13 34.87
N GLN A 62 -21.75 -17.61 36.08
CA GLN A 62 -21.88 -19.05 36.36
C GLN A 62 -23.09 -19.58 35.58
N LEU A 63 -22.93 -20.72 34.92
CA LEU A 63 -23.94 -21.34 34.07
C LEU A 63 -24.84 -22.30 34.89
N GLU A 64 -26.14 -22.30 34.59
CA GLU A 64 -27.07 -23.39 34.96
C GLU A 64 -26.87 -24.62 34.02
N ALA A 65 -27.80 -25.57 34.00
CA ALA A 65 -27.70 -26.81 33.25
C ALA A 65 -27.53 -26.63 31.72
N GLU A 66 -26.75 -27.51 31.10
CA GLU A 66 -26.41 -27.56 29.67
C GLU A 66 -27.07 -28.77 29.00
N VAL A 67 -27.52 -28.63 27.74
CA VAL A 67 -28.05 -29.73 26.91
C VAL A 67 -27.18 -29.83 25.67
N GLY A 68 -26.37 -30.88 25.56
CA GLY A 68 -25.39 -31.01 24.47
C GLY A 68 -24.29 -29.97 24.57
N ASP A 69 -23.92 -29.35 23.45
CA ASP A 69 -22.96 -28.24 23.43
C ASP A 69 -23.64 -26.89 23.72
N TRP A 70 -23.00 -26.06 24.55
CA TRP A 70 -23.44 -24.70 24.85
C TRP A 70 -23.44 -23.78 23.61
N ASN A 71 -24.58 -23.72 22.92
CA ASN A 71 -24.76 -22.94 21.69
C ASN A 71 -25.49 -21.59 21.88
N THR A 72 -25.50 -21.02 23.09
CA THR A 72 -26.10 -19.69 23.26
C THR A 72 -25.19 -18.59 22.70
N VAL A 73 -25.82 -17.49 22.29
CA VAL A 73 -25.17 -16.27 21.78
C VAL A 73 -25.68 -15.07 22.57
N PRO A 74 -24.89 -13.98 22.71
CA PRO A 74 -25.38 -12.76 23.33
C PRO A 74 -26.65 -12.26 22.62
N ALA A 75 -27.70 -11.92 23.37
CA ALA A 75 -28.98 -11.51 22.79
C ALA A 75 -28.86 -10.29 21.84
N SER A 76 -27.89 -9.41 22.10
CA SER A 76 -27.58 -8.26 21.23
C SER A 76 -27.16 -8.66 19.82
N LEU A 77 -26.71 -9.90 19.60
CA LEU A 77 -26.44 -10.43 18.26
C LEU A 77 -27.68 -10.39 17.37
N LEU A 78 -28.87 -10.67 17.91
CA LEU A 78 -30.12 -10.65 17.12
C LEU A 78 -30.39 -9.25 16.57
N GLU A 79 -30.17 -8.21 17.38
CA GLU A 79 -30.29 -6.82 16.93
C GLU A 79 -29.24 -6.49 15.86
N LEU A 80 -28.00 -6.94 16.06
CA LEU A 80 -26.91 -6.71 15.12
C LEU A 80 -27.16 -7.38 13.77
N LEU A 81 -27.56 -8.66 13.75
CA LEU A 81 -27.94 -9.38 12.53
C LEU A 81 -29.17 -8.74 11.87
N SER A 82 -30.13 -8.22 12.66
CA SER A 82 -31.27 -7.46 12.15
C SER A 82 -30.87 -6.12 11.51
N LYS A 83 -29.75 -5.51 11.93
CA LYS A 83 -29.16 -4.36 11.23
C LYS A 83 -28.45 -4.81 9.96
N HIS A 84 -27.62 -5.85 10.03
CA HIS A 84 -26.84 -6.35 8.90
C HIS A 84 -27.72 -6.86 7.75
N ARG A 85 -28.85 -7.54 8.03
CA ARG A 85 -29.78 -8.01 6.98
C ARG A 85 -30.29 -6.89 6.07
N ARG A 86 -30.36 -5.65 6.57
CA ARG A 86 -30.85 -4.51 5.79
C ARG A 86 -29.88 -4.16 4.67
N ALA A 87 -28.58 -4.32 4.93
CA ALA A 87 -27.50 -4.03 4.00
C ALA A 87 -27.29 -5.13 2.94
N VAL A 88 -27.99 -6.27 3.05
CA VAL A 88 -27.93 -7.38 2.10
C VAL A 88 -28.98 -7.21 1.01
N ALA A 89 -28.55 -7.35 -0.23
CA ALA A 89 -29.36 -7.21 -1.43
C ALA A 89 -29.31 -8.46 -2.31
N ARG A 90 -30.40 -8.66 -3.06
CA ARG A 90 -30.41 -9.56 -4.21
C ARG A 90 -29.80 -8.84 -5.40
N ILE A 91 -28.77 -9.42 -6.00
CA ILE A 91 -28.21 -8.93 -7.27
C ILE A 91 -28.98 -9.61 -8.40
N VAL A 92 -29.54 -8.80 -9.30
CA VAL A 92 -30.29 -9.28 -10.47
C VAL A 92 -29.56 -8.88 -11.73
N VAL A 93 -29.11 -9.87 -12.49
CA VAL A 93 -28.51 -9.69 -13.81
C VAL A 93 -29.55 -10.04 -14.88
N PRO A 94 -29.91 -9.11 -15.78
CA PRO A 94 -30.89 -9.39 -16.81
C PRO A 94 -30.37 -10.39 -17.85
N GLY A 95 -31.29 -10.96 -18.63
CA GLY A 95 -30.94 -11.83 -19.74
C GLY A 95 -30.12 -11.15 -20.85
N GLY A 96 -29.42 -11.97 -21.62
CA GLY A 96 -28.57 -11.56 -22.76
C GLY A 96 -27.15 -11.17 -22.36
N GLN A 97 -26.77 -11.35 -21.09
CA GLN A 97 -25.44 -11.09 -20.57
C GLN A 97 -24.53 -12.31 -20.71
N THR A 98 -23.20 -12.10 -20.65
CA THR A 98 -22.21 -13.18 -20.70
C THR A 98 -21.69 -13.48 -19.30
N ASP A 99 -21.84 -14.73 -18.86
CA ASP A 99 -21.42 -15.17 -17.53
C ASP A 99 -19.89 -15.31 -17.40
N PHE A 100 -19.44 -15.69 -16.20
CA PHE A 100 -18.02 -15.83 -15.87
C PHE A 100 -17.30 -16.95 -16.64
N GLN A 101 -18.05 -17.88 -17.24
CA GLN A 101 -17.52 -18.93 -18.09
C GLN A 101 -17.41 -18.49 -19.57
N GLY A 102 -17.86 -17.27 -19.88
CA GLY A 102 -17.90 -16.75 -21.25
C GLY A 102 -19.13 -17.21 -22.03
N ILE A 103 -20.16 -17.71 -21.35
CA ILE A 103 -21.39 -18.22 -21.97
C ILE A 103 -22.47 -17.14 -21.90
N ARG A 104 -23.13 -16.86 -23.05
CA ARG A 104 -24.27 -15.96 -23.09
C ARG A 104 -25.48 -16.63 -22.43
N ASN A 105 -26.04 -15.99 -21.41
CA ASN A 105 -27.23 -16.45 -20.71
C ASN A 105 -28.43 -15.53 -21.02
N ASP A 106 -29.36 -16.04 -21.83
CA ASP A 106 -30.54 -15.29 -22.25
C ASP A 106 -31.62 -15.17 -21.16
N GLY A 107 -31.57 -16.01 -20.11
CA GLY A 107 -32.50 -15.97 -18.97
C GLY A 107 -32.06 -15.05 -17.83
N GLY A 108 -30.79 -14.64 -17.81
CA GLY A 108 -30.20 -13.88 -16.71
C GLY A 108 -29.90 -14.78 -15.51
N TRP A 109 -29.43 -14.16 -14.43
CA TRP A 109 -29.14 -14.87 -13.18
C TRP A 109 -29.23 -13.94 -11.98
N THR A 110 -29.21 -14.52 -10.79
CA THR A 110 -29.24 -13.81 -9.52
C THR A 110 -28.10 -14.24 -8.62
N GLY A 111 -27.66 -13.33 -7.75
CA GLY A 111 -26.75 -13.61 -6.65
C GLY A 111 -27.11 -12.80 -5.42
N THR A 112 -26.25 -12.88 -4.42
CA THR A 112 -26.31 -12.07 -3.21
C THR A 112 -25.18 -11.04 -3.23
N GLY A 113 -25.42 -9.84 -2.71
CA GLY A 113 -24.39 -8.85 -2.48
C GLY A 113 -24.75 -8.00 -1.27
N PHE A 114 -23.79 -7.27 -0.72
CA PHE A 114 -24.04 -6.47 0.48
C PHE A 114 -23.20 -5.20 0.55
N LEU A 115 -23.73 -4.20 1.23
CA LEU A 115 -23.08 -2.90 1.40
C LEU A 115 -21.98 -3.00 2.46
N VAL A 116 -20.77 -2.61 2.10
CA VAL A 116 -19.58 -2.65 2.98
C VAL A 116 -19.03 -1.28 3.33
N ALA A 117 -19.41 -0.25 2.56
CA ALA A 117 -19.11 1.15 2.80
C ALA A 117 -20.21 2.02 2.19
N PRO A 118 -20.22 3.35 2.37
CA PRO A 118 -21.31 4.20 1.89
C PRO A 118 -21.66 3.99 0.42
N ASN A 119 -20.63 3.83 -0.40
CA ASN A 119 -20.66 3.77 -1.85
C ASN A 119 -20.20 2.41 -2.41
N LEU A 120 -19.99 1.39 -1.56
CA LEU A 120 -19.39 0.11 -1.97
C LEU A 120 -20.31 -1.07 -1.70
N LEU A 121 -20.53 -1.87 -2.74
CA LEU A 121 -21.18 -3.17 -2.68
C LEU A 121 -20.15 -4.28 -2.98
N LEU A 122 -20.14 -5.33 -2.16
CA LEU A 122 -19.32 -6.53 -2.32
C LEU A 122 -20.20 -7.72 -2.75
N THR A 123 -19.73 -8.49 -3.71
CA THR A 123 -20.29 -9.78 -4.16
C THR A 123 -19.19 -10.63 -4.81
N ASN A 124 -19.48 -11.77 -5.42
CA ASN A 124 -18.47 -12.57 -6.13
C ASN A 124 -18.20 -12.07 -7.55
N HIS A 125 -17.01 -12.41 -8.06
CA HIS A 125 -16.72 -12.27 -9.49
C HIS A 125 -17.69 -13.07 -10.35
N HIS A 126 -17.98 -14.32 -10.00
CA HIS A 126 -18.87 -15.10 -10.85
C HIS A 126 -20.33 -14.59 -10.87
N VAL A 127 -20.72 -13.71 -9.93
CA VAL A 127 -22.02 -12.99 -9.96
C VAL A 127 -21.91 -11.75 -10.84
N LEU A 128 -20.89 -10.90 -10.64
CA LEU A 128 -20.60 -9.69 -11.43
C LEU A 128 -19.22 -9.77 -12.08
N ASN A 129 -19.13 -10.49 -13.19
CA ASN A 129 -17.85 -10.88 -13.82
C ASN A 129 -17.22 -9.79 -14.69
N SER A 130 -17.94 -8.71 -15.01
CA SER A 130 -17.42 -7.62 -15.85
C SER A 130 -18.14 -6.30 -15.61
N VAL A 131 -17.50 -5.20 -16.04
CA VAL A 131 -18.09 -3.85 -16.07
C VAL A 131 -19.41 -3.82 -16.84
N ALA A 132 -19.51 -4.56 -17.96
CA ALA A 132 -20.72 -4.61 -18.77
C ALA A 132 -21.88 -5.27 -18.01
N VAL A 133 -21.61 -6.41 -17.37
CA VAL A 133 -22.59 -7.14 -16.56
C VAL A 133 -23.02 -6.32 -15.36
N ALA A 134 -22.06 -5.75 -14.63
CA ALA A 134 -22.35 -4.87 -13.49
C ALA A 134 -23.19 -3.66 -13.89
N GLY A 135 -22.93 -3.06 -15.06
CA GLY A 135 -23.69 -1.90 -15.54
C GLY A 135 -25.13 -2.22 -15.97
N ALA A 136 -25.42 -3.48 -16.29
CA ALA A 136 -26.77 -3.95 -16.60
C ALA A 136 -27.52 -4.50 -15.37
N ALA A 137 -26.77 -4.87 -14.32
CA ALA A 137 -27.31 -5.45 -13.10
C ALA A 137 -27.94 -4.40 -12.17
N ALA A 138 -28.74 -4.88 -11.22
CA ALA A 138 -29.26 -4.05 -10.15
C ALA A 138 -29.21 -4.76 -8.80
N ALA A 139 -29.10 -3.98 -7.73
CA ALA A 139 -29.20 -4.43 -6.36
C ALA A 139 -30.62 -4.15 -5.83
N GLU A 140 -31.29 -5.19 -5.35
CA GLU A 140 -32.64 -5.16 -4.80
C GLU A 140 -32.61 -5.40 -3.28
N PHE A 141 -32.93 -4.36 -2.54
CA PHE A 141 -33.03 -4.36 -1.08
C PHE A 141 -34.50 -4.52 -0.64
N ASP A 142 -34.69 -4.85 0.65
CA ASP A 142 -36.00 -5.15 1.26
C ASP A 142 -36.77 -6.32 0.60
N TYR A 143 -36.15 -7.06 -0.34
CA TYR A 143 -36.73 -8.25 -0.97
C TYR A 143 -36.78 -9.46 -0.02
N GLU A 144 -37.62 -9.37 1.00
CA GLU A 144 -37.72 -10.31 2.12
C GLU A 144 -39.18 -10.45 2.59
N TRP A 145 -39.47 -11.42 3.46
CA TRP A 145 -40.81 -11.55 4.01
C TRP A 145 -41.14 -10.36 4.94
N PRO A 146 -42.27 -9.65 4.73
CA PRO A 146 -42.69 -8.61 5.65
C PRO A 146 -42.97 -9.17 7.05
N SER A 147 -42.49 -8.50 8.09
CA SER A 147 -42.60 -9.00 9.46
C SER A 147 -44.04 -9.15 9.96
N ASP A 148 -44.95 -8.28 9.51
CA ASP A 148 -46.40 -8.35 9.80
C ASP A 148 -47.07 -9.57 9.16
N LYS A 149 -46.48 -10.12 8.09
CA LYS A 149 -46.99 -11.29 7.36
C LYS A 149 -46.50 -12.62 7.91
N LEU A 150 -45.49 -12.62 8.79
CA LEU A 150 -45.03 -13.84 9.47
C LEU A 150 -46.13 -14.42 10.36
N PHE A 151 -46.94 -13.58 11.02
CA PHE A 151 -48.03 -14.03 11.89
C PHE A 151 -49.29 -14.48 11.13
N ALA A 152 -49.42 -14.09 9.87
CA ALA A 152 -50.67 -14.23 9.12
C ALA A 152 -50.79 -15.55 8.34
N ASN A 153 -49.71 -16.37 8.25
CA ASN A 153 -49.63 -17.57 7.39
C ASN A 153 -50.14 -17.33 5.95
N ALA A 154 -50.09 -16.07 5.48
CA ALA A 154 -50.64 -15.65 4.20
C ALA A 154 -49.49 -15.29 3.27
N GLY A 155 -49.49 -15.86 2.06
CA GLY A 155 -48.49 -15.54 1.04
C GLY A 155 -48.45 -14.05 0.71
N THR A 156 -47.27 -13.51 0.43
CA THR A 156 -47.12 -12.15 -0.10
C THR A 156 -46.96 -12.20 -1.61
N ALA A 157 -47.79 -11.44 -2.33
CA ALA A 157 -47.77 -11.46 -3.80
C ALA A 157 -46.50 -10.78 -4.35
N GLU A 158 -46.06 -9.68 -3.74
CA GLU A 158 -44.79 -9.00 -4.04
C GLU A 158 -44.32 -8.24 -2.78
N PRO A 159 -43.17 -8.58 -2.18
CA PRO A 159 -42.62 -7.79 -1.07
C PRO A 159 -42.07 -6.45 -1.58
N PRO A 160 -42.06 -5.41 -0.74
CA PRO A 160 -41.53 -4.10 -1.11
C PRO A 160 -40.06 -4.26 -1.53
N THR A 161 -39.72 -3.79 -2.72
CA THR A 161 -38.36 -3.90 -3.25
C THR A 161 -37.82 -2.52 -3.57
N VAL A 162 -36.61 -2.22 -3.10
CA VAL A 162 -35.93 -0.97 -3.40
C VAL A 162 -34.73 -1.27 -4.29
N ARG A 163 -34.77 -0.75 -5.50
CA ARG A 163 -33.78 -1.06 -6.52
C ARG A 163 -32.77 0.07 -6.67
N PHE A 164 -31.50 -0.31 -6.74
CA PHE A 164 -30.38 0.57 -7.03
C PHE A 164 -29.60 0.05 -8.23
N GLU A 165 -29.23 0.95 -9.13
CA GLU A 165 -28.28 0.67 -10.22
C GLU A 165 -26.85 0.68 -9.68
N LEU A 166 -25.99 -0.11 -10.33
CA LEU A 166 -24.56 -0.17 -10.03
C LEU A 166 -23.78 0.73 -11.00
N LEU A 167 -22.69 1.33 -10.54
CA LEU A 167 -21.90 2.30 -11.31
C LEU A 167 -20.45 1.82 -11.51
N PRO A 168 -20.21 0.74 -12.28
CA PRO A 168 -18.86 0.18 -12.46
C PRO A 168 -17.90 1.13 -13.19
N SER A 169 -18.39 2.19 -13.82
CA SER A 169 -17.58 3.26 -14.39
C SER A 169 -16.91 4.17 -13.35
N ARG A 170 -17.41 4.16 -12.10
CA ARG A 170 -16.80 4.86 -10.96
C ARG A 170 -15.77 3.98 -10.27
N LEU A 171 -16.17 2.77 -9.88
CA LEU A 171 -15.31 1.79 -9.24
C LEU A 171 -15.80 0.39 -9.58
N PHE A 172 -14.89 -0.43 -10.08
CA PHE A 172 -15.09 -1.85 -10.32
C PHE A 172 -13.75 -2.58 -10.15
N ILE A 173 -13.60 -3.34 -9.07
CA ILE A 173 -12.45 -4.23 -8.84
C ILE A 173 -12.98 -5.64 -8.74
N THR A 174 -12.34 -6.56 -9.46
CA THR A 174 -12.75 -7.95 -9.49
C THR A 174 -11.54 -8.88 -9.48
N SER A 175 -11.69 -10.05 -8.85
CA SER A 175 -10.71 -11.13 -8.84
C SER A 175 -11.34 -12.38 -9.46
N PRO A 176 -11.02 -12.73 -10.72
CA PRO A 176 -11.65 -13.83 -11.42
C PRO A 176 -11.33 -15.20 -10.83
N VAL A 177 -12.35 -16.01 -10.51
CA VAL A 177 -12.14 -17.40 -10.09
C VAL A 177 -11.37 -18.21 -11.15
N ALA A 178 -11.65 -17.94 -12.43
CA ALA A 178 -10.90 -18.52 -13.53
C ALA A 178 -9.47 -17.95 -13.58
N GLY A 179 -8.48 -18.84 -13.65
CA GLY A 179 -7.07 -18.44 -13.69
C GLY A 179 -6.44 -18.18 -12.32
N GLY A 180 -7.10 -18.59 -11.22
CA GLY A 180 -6.52 -18.60 -9.87
C GLY A 180 -6.76 -17.31 -9.08
N GLY A 181 -7.90 -16.65 -9.25
CA GLY A 181 -8.33 -15.54 -8.41
C GLY A 181 -9.23 -15.95 -7.24
N LEU A 182 -9.50 -14.97 -6.36
CA LEU A 182 -10.23 -15.08 -5.10
C LEU A 182 -11.76 -14.95 -5.25
N ASP A 183 -12.28 -14.78 -6.46
CA ASP A 183 -13.72 -14.76 -6.75
C ASP A 183 -14.51 -13.65 -6.03
N TYR A 184 -13.99 -12.43 -5.93
CA TYR A 184 -14.71 -11.28 -5.37
C TYR A 184 -14.90 -10.16 -6.38
N THR A 185 -15.87 -9.29 -6.15
CA THR A 185 -16.10 -8.03 -6.88
C THR A 185 -16.57 -6.93 -5.94
N PHE A 186 -15.87 -5.79 -5.96
CA PHE A 186 -16.35 -4.53 -5.44
C PHE A 186 -16.87 -3.67 -6.58
N VAL A 187 -18.04 -3.07 -6.41
CA VAL A 187 -18.67 -2.19 -7.38
C VAL A 187 -19.28 -0.97 -6.68
N TRP A 188 -19.18 0.18 -7.33
CA TRP A 188 -19.79 1.41 -6.82
C TRP A 188 -21.32 1.32 -6.83
N ILE A 189 -21.95 1.80 -5.76
CA ILE A 189 -23.39 1.99 -5.64
C ILE A 189 -23.68 3.36 -5.00
N SER A 190 -24.87 3.92 -5.23
CA SER A 190 -25.26 5.21 -4.66
C SER A 190 -25.22 5.21 -3.12
N GLU A 191 -24.69 6.26 -2.51
CA GLU A 191 -24.63 6.44 -1.05
C GLU A 191 -26.00 6.37 -0.38
N LYS A 192 -27.07 6.76 -1.11
CA LYS A 192 -28.46 6.63 -0.67
C LYS A 192 -28.85 5.19 -0.29
N ALA A 193 -28.19 4.18 -0.84
CA ALA A 193 -28.39 2.80 -0.43
C ALA A 193 -27.92 2.61 1.02
N SER A 194 -26.68 3.00 1.32
CA SER A 194 -26.12 2.88 2.67
C SER A 194 -26.81 3.79 3.70
N GLU A 195 -27.22 5.01 3.33
CA GLU A 195 -27.99 5.90 4.20
C GLU A 195 -29.30 5.24 4.66
N ARG A 196 -29.94 4.48 3.76
CA ARG A 196 -31.18 3.78 4.06
C ARG A 196 -30.94 2.45 4.78
N PHE A 197 -29.96 1.66 4.35
CA PHE A 197 -29.81 0.25 4.72
C PHE A 197 -28.67 -0.05 5.69
N GLY A 198 -27.79 0.93 5.95
CA GLY A 198 -26.57 0.74 6.69
C GLY A 198 -25.48 0.03 5.89
N THR A 199 -24.41 -0.34 6.58
CA THR A 199 -23.25 -1.05 6.02
C THR A 199 -22.81 -2.18 6.95
N ILE A 200 -22.08 -3.15 6.40
CA ILE A 200 -21.42 -4.22 7.15
C ILE A 200 -19.93 -3.93 7.17
N ARG A 201 -19.36 -3.86 8.36
CA ARG A 201 -17.95 -3.54 8.58
C ARG A 201 -17.04 -4.70 8.14
N MET A 202 -15.95 -4.36 7.45
CA MET A 202 -14.88 -5.29 7.06
C MET A 202 -13.67 -5.17 7.99
N GLU A 203 -13.01 -6.29 8.27
CA GLU A 203 -11.82 -6.34 9.13
C GLU A 203 -10.73 -7.25 8.55
N ARG A 204 -9.45 -6.92 8.79
CA ARG A 204 -8.28 -7.69 8.31
C ARG A 204 -7.93 -8.94 9.13
N GLY A 205 -8.71 -9.29 10.16
CA GLY A 205 -8.31 -10.33 11.11
C GLY A 205 -8.27 -11.73 10.51
N SER A 206 -7.13 -12.41 10.56
CA SER A 206 -7.03 -13.82 10.15
C SER A 206 -7.67 -14.79 11.14
N PHE A 207 -7.57 -14.52 12.45
CA PHE A 207 -7.98 -15.42 13.54
C PHE A 207 -9.37 -15.08 14.10
N MET A 208 -10.38 -14.93 13.23
CA MET A 208 -11.70 -14.41 13.61
C MET A 208 -12.75 -15.46 14.00
N ILE A 209 -12.53 -16.74 13.68
CA ILE A 209 -13.52 -17.81 13.89
C ILE A 209 -12.82 -19.15 14.18
N ASN A 210 -13.41 -19.96 15.06
CA ASN A 210 -12.87 -21.25 15.49
C ASN A 210 -13.56 -22.43 14.85
N PRO A 211 -12.89 -23.59 14.75
CA PRO A 211 -13.55 -24.85 14.45
C PRO A 211 -14.77 -25.06 15.34
N PHE A 212 -15.84 -25.58 14.73
CA PHE A 212 -17.13 -25.88 15.36
C PHE A 212 -17.91 -24.65 15.86
N GLU A 213 -17.41 -23.44 15.64
CA GLU A 213 -18.16 -22.22 15.94
C GLU A 213 -19.31 -22.03 14.93
N PRO A 214 -20.52 -21.62 15.37
CA PRO A 214 -21.63 -21.38 14.44
C PRO A 214 -21.32 -20.25 13.46
N THR A 215 -21.80 -20.43 12.22
CA THR A 215 -21.64 -19.46 11.12
C THR A 215 -23.00 -18.99 10.61
N PHE A 216 -23.28 -17.70 10.71
CA PHE A 216 -24.55 -17.15 10.25
C PHE A 216 -24.44 -16.62 8.83
N VAL A 217 -25.35 -17.03 7.95
CA VAL A 217 -25.36 -16.62 6.53
C VAL A 217 -26.66 -15.89 6.21
N ILE A 218 -26.58 -14.69 5.64
CA ILE A 218 -27.75 -13.94 5.15
C ILE A 218 -27.67 -13.88 3.63
N HIS A 219 -28.69 -14.41 2.94
CA HIS A 219 -28.57 -14.68 1.50
C HIS A 219 -29.91 -14.69 0.73
N HIS A 220 -29.81 -14.81 -0.60
CA HIS A 220 -30.95 -14.98 -1.52
C HIS A 220 -30.86 -16.34 -2.26
N PRO A 221 -31.20 -17.46 -1.61
CA PRO A 221 -31.07 -18.79 -2.19
C PRO A 221 -32.07 -18.95 -3.33
N ARG A 222 -31.61 -19.48 -4.47
CA ARG A 222 -32.28 -19.52 -5.78
C ARG A 222 -32.83 -18.16 -6.25
N GLY A 223 -32.27 -17.06 -5.76
CA GLY A 223 -32.80 -15.72 -6.01
C GLY A 223 -34.14 -15.45 -5.34
N ARG A 224 -34.58 -16.30 -4.39
CA ARG A 224 -35.82 -16.10 -3.63
C ARG A 224 -35.71 -14.93 -2.66
N LEU A 225 -36.76 -14.74 -1.87
CA LEU A 225 -36.77 -13.81 -0.76
C LEU A 225 -35.59 -14.08 0.17
N LYS A 226 -35.12 -13.01 0.81
CA LYS A 226 -34.00 -13.08 1.73
C LYS A 226 -34.27 -14.11 2.83
N GLU A 227 -33.33 -15.03 2.99
CA GLU A 227 -33.36 -16.10 3.98
C GLU A 227 -32.09 -15.99 4.86
N VAL A 228 -32.10 -16.63 6.03
CA VAL A 228 -30.95 -16.66 6.94
C VAL A 228 -30.71 -18.08 7.43
N SER A 229 -29.48 -18.56 7.29
CA SER A 229 -29.03 -19.83 7.88
C SER A 229 -28.55 -19.55 9.31
N LEU A 230 -29.34 -20.00 10.30
CA LEU A 230 -29.10 -19.76 11.73
C LEU A 230 -28.84 -21.04 12.54
N ASP A 231 -29.42 -22.14 12.09
CA ASP A 231 -29.35 -23.45 12.75
C ASP A 231 -28.62 -24.43 11.85
N ASP A 232 -28.05 -25.48 12.42
CA ASP A 232 -27.26 -26.47 11.70
C ASP A 232 -26.06 -25.87 10.96
N THR A 233 -25.46 -24.84 11.56
CA THR A 233 -24.31 -24.14 11.01
C THR A 233 -23.09 -24.27 11.91
N GLU A 234 -21.95 -24.60 11.32
CA GLU A 234 -20.68 -24.70 12.03
C GLU A 234 -19.49 -24.59 11.09
N LEU A 235 -18.39 -24.03 11.60
CA LEU A 235 -17.10 -24.05 10.91
C LEU A 235 -16.49 -25.46 10.94
N LEU A 236 -16.15 -26.01 9.78
CA LEU A 236 -15.51 -27.32 9.64
C LEU A 236 -13.98 -27.22 9.61
N ALA A 237 -13.45 -26.21 8.92
CA ALA A 237 -12.01 -25.96 8.80
C ALA A 237 -11.73 -24.50 8.45
N VAL A 238 -10.51 -24.03 8.72
CA VAL A 238 -10.04 -22.67 8.39
C VAL A 238 -8.57 -22.70 8.00
N ASN A 239 -8.21 -21.89 7.01
CA ASN A 239 -6.82 -21.72 6.58
C ASN A 239 -6.50 -20.23 6.33
N SER A 240 -5.35 -19.93 5.70
CA SER A 240 -4.97 -18.54 5.43
C SER A 240 -5.93 -17.80 4.49
N LEU A 241 -6.52 -18.49 3.50
CA LEU A 241 -7.32 -17.90 2.43
C LEU A 241 -8.83 -17.94 2.67
N SER A 242 -9.31 -19.07 3.18
CA SER A 242 -10.71 -19.45 3.16
C SER A 242 -11.15 -20.08 4.49
N ILE A 243 -12.46 -20.18 4.64
CA ILE A 243 -13.14 -21.02 5.63
C ILE A 243 -13.97 -22.09 4.92
N LEU A 244 -14.05 -23.27 5.53
CA LEU A 244 -14.97 -24.34 5.15
C LEU A 244 -16.02 -24.47 6.26
N TYR A 245 -17.30 -24.40 5.92
CA TYR A 245 -18.38 -24.45 6.91
C TYR A 245 -19.61 -25.20 6.41
N ALA A 246 -20.32 -25.84 7.33
CA ALA A 246 -21.63 -26.42 7.10
C ALA A 246 -22.69 -25.33 7.31
N ALA A 247 -23.59 -25.20 6.34
CA ALA A 247 -24.79 -24.37 6.42
C ALA A 247 -25.69 -24.69 5.22
N ASP A 248 -26.99 -24.50 5.40
CA ASP A 248 -27.92 -24.51 4.27
C ASP A 248 -27.60 -23.35 3.33
N THR A 249 -27.31 -23.66 2.06
CA THR A 249 -27.09 -22.69 0.98
C THR A 249 -27.62 -23.24 -0.34
N ASP A 250 -27.90 -22.35 -1.29
CA ASP A 250 -28.25 -22.78 -2.64
C ASP A 250 -27.68 -21.90 -3.74
N TYR A 251 -27.84 -22.34 -5.00
CA TYR A 251 -27.54 -21.48 -6.16
C TYR A 251 -28.17 -20.09 -5.94
N GLY A 252 -27.43 -18.98 -6.07
CA GLY A 252 -27.92 -17.63 -5.74
C GLY A 252 -27.50 -17.12 -4.35
N SER A 253 -27.06 -18.00 -3.45
CA SER A 253 -26.39 -17.61 -2.19
C SER A 253 -24.98 -17.06 -2.41
N SER A 254 -24.40 -17.24 -3.60
CA SER A 254 -23.12 -16.65 -3.99
C SER A 254 -23.06 -15.16 -3.70
N GLY A 255 -22.07 -14.75 -2.93
CA GLY A 255 -21.80 -13.37 -2.56
C GLY A 255 -22.45 -12.99 -1.23
N ALA A 256 -22.98 -13.98 -0.51
CA ALA A 256 -23.52 -13.80 0.83
C ALA A 256 -22.43 -13.52 1.85
N CYS A 257 -22.79 -12.72 2.85
CA CYS A 257 -21.98 -12.48 4.03
C CYS A 257 -22.03 -13.70 4.98
N VAL A 258 -20.87 -14.09 5.49
CA VAL A 258 -20.73 -15.12 6.52
C VAL A 258 -20.26 -14.44 7.80
N PHE A 259 -21.03 -14.58 8.88
CA PHE A 259 -20.75 -13.99 10.19
C PHE A 259 -20.37 -15.06 11.21
N ASN A 260 -19.49 -14.70 12.15
CA ASN A 260 -19.22 -15.52 13.32
C ASN A 260 -20.22 -15.26 14.46
N ARG A 261 -20.02 -15.88 15.63
CA ARG A 261 -20.93 -15.75 16.78
C ARG A 261 -20.99 -14.37 17.42
N ASN A 262 -20.09 -13.47 17.03
CA ASN A 262 -20.07 -12.07 17.46
C ASN A 262 -20.67 -11.12 16.42
N GLY A 263 -21.21 -11.65 15.31
CA GLY A 263 -21.77 -10.86 14.22
C GLY A 263 -20.71 -10.15 13.38
N ARG A 264 -19.44 -10.56 13.46
CA ARG A 264 -18.36 -10.00 12.63
C ARG A 264 -18.35 -10.72 11.29
N LEU A 265 -18.18 -9.97 10.20
CA LEU A 265 -18.03 -10.52 8.86
C LEU A 265 -16.68 -11.25 8.76
N VAL A 266 -16.71 -12.57 8.55
CA VAL A 266 -15.51 -13.40 8.48
C VAL A 266 -15.17 -13.85 7.06
N ALA A 267 -16.17 -13.99 6.20
CA ALA A 267 -15.96 -14.42 4.83
C ALA A 267 -17.06 -14.00 3.84
N LEU A 268 -16.71 -14.06 2.56
CA LEU A 268 -17.62 -13.98 1.41
C LEU A 268 -17.89 -15.39 0.89
N HIS A 269 -19.14 -15.87 0.98
CA HIS A 269 -19.53 -17.18 0.44
C HIS A 269 -19.36 -17.20 -1.09
N HIS A 270 -18.69 -18.21 -1.65
CA HIS A 270 -18.46 -18.27 -3.10
C HIS A 270 -18.67 -19.65 -3.74
N ALA A 271 -18.41 -20.74 -3.02
CA ALA A 271 -18.48 -22.09 -3.57
C ALA A 271 -19.10 -23.09 -2.59
N ARG A 272 -19.59 -24.21 -3.12
CA ARG A 272 -20.13 -25.33 -2.34
C ARG A 272 -19.77 -26.68 -2.94
N GLN A 273 -19.67 -27.70 -2.10
CA GLN A 273 -19.55 -29.10 -2.47
C GLN A 273 -20.54 -29.92 -1.64
N THR A 274 -21.16 -30.94 -2.25
CA THR A 274 -22.20 -31.74 -1.59
C THR A 274 -21.88 -33.24 -1.60
N GLY A 275 -22.47 -33.95 -0.63
CA GLY A 275 -22.58 -35.39 -0.57
C GLY A 275 -21.27 -36.12 -0.82
N GLU A 276 -21.28 -37.00 -1.83
CA GLU A 276 -20.16 -37.87 -2.17
C GLU A 276 -18.95 -37.09 -2.69
N ALA A 277 -19.17 -36.00 -3.43
CA ALA A 277 -18.07 -35.24 -4.01
C ALA A 277 -17.23 -34.52 -2.94
N LEU A 278 -17.85 -34.04 -1.86
CA LEU A 278 -17.13 -33.48 -0.70
C LEU A 278 -16.26 -34.56 -0.04
N LYS A 279 -16.82 -35.75 0.18
CA LYS A 279 -16.11 -36.87 0.81
C LYS A 279 -14.97 -37.42 -0.05
N VAL A 280 -15.16 -37.46 -1.36
CA VAL A 280 -14.15 -37.97 -2.30
C VAL A 280 -13.01 -36.98 -2.46
N LEU A 281 -13.32 -35.68 -2.61
CA LEU A 281 -12.30 -34.65 -2.83
C LEU A 281 -11.56 -34.29 -1.54
N TYR A 282 -12.24 -34.31 -0.40
CA TYR A 282 -11.70 -33.88 0.90
C TYR A 282 -12.04 -34.90 2.01
N PRO A 283 -11.44 -36.11 1.96
CA PRO A 283 -11.80 -37.22 2.84
C PRO A 283 -11.49 -36.97 4.33
N ASN A 284 -10.64 -35.98 4.62
CA ASN A 284 -10.22 -35.64 5.98
C ASN A 284 -11.11 -34.58 6.64
N VAL A 285 -12.03 -33.93 5.90
CA VAL A 285 -13.01 -33.02 6.49
C VAL A 285 -13.86 -33.76 7.53
N PRO A 286 -14.23 -33.15 8.67
CA PRO A 286 -15.06 -33.78 9.69
C PRO A 286 -16.28 -34.49 9.07
N PRO A 287 -16.48 -35.79 9.33
CA PRO A 287 -17.56 -36.56 8.70
C PRO A 287 -18.93 -36.27 9.32
N GLN A 288 -18.94 -35.68 10.52
CA GLN A 288 -20.13 -35.38 11.31
C GLN A 288 -20.03 -33.97 11.90
N LEU A 289 -21.18 -33.34 12.07
CA LEU A 289 -21.38 -32.11 12.82
C LEU A 289 -21.19 -32.37 14.32
N SER A 290 -21.08 -31.31 15.12
CA SER A 290 -20.93 -31.41 16.58
C SER A 290 -22.07 -32.20 17.26
N ASP A 291 -23.27 -32.18 16.69
CA ASP A 291 -24.43 -32.94 17.19
C ASP A 291 -24.52 -34.40 16.70
N GLY A 292 -23.53 -34.86 15.93
CA GLY A 292 -23.41 -36.23 15.42
C GLY A 292 -24.10 -36.49 14.07
N ARG A 293 -24.80 -35.53 13.48
CA ARG A 293 -25.36 -35.68 12.12
C ARG A 293 -24.25 -35.67 11.05
N PRO A 294 -24.40 -36.39 9.93
CA PRO A 294 -23.37 -36.42 8.90
C PRO A 294 -23.25 -35.08 8.17
N VAL A 295 -22.02 -34.64 7.89
CA VAL A 295 -21.76 -33.50 7.02
C VAL A 295 -22.18 -33.86 5.59
N SER A 296 -23.22 -33.19 5.09
CA SER A 296 -23.79 -33.43 3.76
C SER A 296 -23.47 -32.31 2.76
N VAL A 297 -23.11 -31.12 3.25
CA VAL A 297 -22.78 -29.94 2.44
C VAL A 297 -21.61 -29.22 3.11
N GLY A 298 -20.61 -28.86 2.31
CA GLY A 298 -19.50 -28.00 2.69
C GLY A 298 -19.49 -26.75 1.82
N ASN A 299 -19.51 -25.59 2.45
CA ASN A 299 -19.45 -24.29 1.80
C ASN A 299 -18.06 -23.69 1.99
N GLU A 300 -17.49 -23.10 0.94
CA GLU A 300 -16.26 -22.33 1.02
C GLU A 300 -16.56 -20.82 0.99
N GLY A 301 -15.98 -20.11 1.95
CA GLY A 301 -16.02 -18.66 2.02
C GLY A 301 -14.61 -18.07 1.96
N VAL A 302 -14.40 -17.06 1.13
CA VAL A 302 -13.12 -16.35 1.03
C VAL A 302 -12.99 -15.34 2.16
N LYS A 303 -11.89 -15.39 2.91
CA LYS A 303 -11.68 -14.53 4.08
C LYS A 303 -11.51 -13.08 3.66
N ILE A 304 -12.04 -12.17 4.49
CA ILE A 304 -11.87 -10.73 4.28
C ILE A 304 -10.39 -10.33 4.39
N SER A 305 -9.60 -11.00 5.23
CA SER A 305 -8.15 -10.80 5.34
C SER A 305 -7.43 -11.10 4.02
N ALA A 306 -7.77 -12.20 3.34
CA ALA A 306 -7.19 -12.57 2.04
C ALA A 306 -7.55 -11.56 0.94
N ILE A 307 -8.80 -11.08 0.91
CA ILE A 307 -9.23 -10.01 -0.01
C ILE A 307 -8.46 -8.73 0.27
N ALA A 308 -8.30 -8.34 1.53
CA ALA A 308 -7.54 -7.15 1.91
C ALA A 308 -6.07 -7.26 1.47
N LEU A 309 -5.45 -8.43 1.63
CA LEU A 309 -4.06 -8.66 1.25
C LEU A 309 -3.85 -8.62 -0.28
N ASP A 310 -4.81 -9.12 -1.06
CA ASP A 310 -4.78 -8.97 -2.53
C ASP A 310 -4.90 -7.50 -2.95
N LEU A 311 -5.82 -6.74 -2.34
CA LEU A 311 -5.98 -5.30 -2.62
C LEU A 311 -4.71 -4.51 -2.25
N GLU A 312 -4.07 -4.82 -1.13
CA GLU A 312 -2.80 -4.21 -0.71
C GLU A 312 -1.68 -4.52 -1.70
N SER A 313 -1.62 -5.76 -2.19
CA SER A 313 -0.68 -6.17 -3.23
C SER A 313 -0.89 -5.41 -4.54
N ARG A 314 -2.14 -5.25 -5.00
CA ARG A 314 -2.47 -4.47 -6.21
C ARG A 314 -2.06 -3.01 -6.08
N MET A 315 -2.32 -2.41 -4.92
CA MET A 315 -1.92 -1.04 -4.61
C MET A 315 -0.40 -0.89 -4.68
N HIS A 316 0.36 -1.80 -4.05
CA HIS A 316 1.82 -1.74 -4.03
C HIS A 316 2.45 -1.96 -5.42
N ARG A 317 1.90 -2.86 -6.23
CA ARG A 317 2.38 -3.09 -7.61
C ARG A 317 2.05 -1.95 -8.58
N GLY A 318 1.18 -1.01 -8.18
CA GLY A 318 0.72 0.06 -9.06
C GLY A 318 -0.11 -0.48 -10.23
N ASP A 319 -0.95 -1.48 -9.97
CA ASP A 319 -1.86 -2.03 -10.96
C ASP A 319 -2.88 -0.97 -11.44
N LYS A 320 -3.58 -1.23 -12.55
CA LYS A 320 -4.53 -0.25 -13.13
C LYS A 320 -5.64 0.17 -12.16
N ASP A 321 -5.96 -0.71 -11.22
CA ASP A 321 -6.97 -0.56 -10.18
C ASP A 321 -6.38 -0.15 -8.81
N ALA A 322 -5.08 0.18 -8.72
CA ALA A 322 -4.40 0.51 -7.46
C ALA A 322 -5.08 1.65 -6.67
N GLN A 323 -5.55 2.70 -7.35
CA GLN A 323 -6.26 3.80 -6.69
C GLN A 323 -7.59 3.33 -6.08
N SER A 324 -8.36 2.55 -6.83
CA SER A 324 -9.62 1.98 -6.35
C SER A 324 -9.38 0.99 -5.22
N ALA A 325 -8.28 0.22 -5.26
CA ALA A 325 -7.90 -0.69 -4.19
C ALA A 325 -7.58 0.09 -2.90
N GLY A 326 -6.86 1.22 -3.02
CA GLY A 326 -6.63 2.15 -1.91
C GLY A 326 -7.93 2.67 -1.29
N GLU A 327 -8.89 3.11 -2.12
CA GLU A 327 -10.20 3.59 -1.65
C GLU A 327 -10.98 2.50 -0.89
N ILE A 328 -10.94 1.25 -1.34
CA ILE A 328 -11.57 0.12 -0.63
C ILE A 328 -10.83 -0.17 0.68
N LEU A 329 -9.49 -0.13 0.68
CA LEU A 329 -8.67 -0.44 1.85
C LEU A 329 -8.88 0.54 3.01
N GLU A 330 -9.23 1.79 2.72
CA GLU A 330 -9.64 2.79 3.73
C GLU A 330 -10.90 2.35 4.51
N GLN A 331 -11.74 1.49 3.91
CA GLN A 331 -12.99 0.98 4.49
C GLN A 331 -12.81 -0.37 5.21
N ILE A 332 -11.63 -0.98 5.12
CA ILE A 332 -11.29 -2.20 5.86
C ILE A 332 -10.51 -1.78 7.09
N GLU A 333 -10.92 -2.25 8.28
CA GLU A 333 -10.29 -1.87 9.54
C GLU A 333 -9.40 -2.97 10.13
N GLY A 334 -8.55 -2.59 11.09
CA GLY A 334 -7.70 -3.53 11.83
C GLY A 334 -6.49 -4.04 11.05
N SER A 335 -5.76 -4.95 11.70
CA SER A 335 -4.54 -5.62 11.27
C SER A 335 -4.82 -7.09 10.97
N ASP A 336 -3.97 -7.67 10.13
CA ASP A 336 -3.90 -9.12 9.97
C ASP A 336 -2.70 -9.63 10.78
N THR A 337 -2.98 -10.33 11.89
CA THR A 337 -1.93 -10.86 12.77
C THR A 337 -0.89 -11.68 12.02
N LEU A 338 -1.27 -12.49 11.02
CA LEU A 338 -0.32 -13.33 10.26
C LEU A 338 0.73 -12.50 9.50
N THR A 339 0.35 -11.33 9.02
CA THR A 339 1.24 -10.43 8.26
C THR A 339 1.67 -9.20 9.07
N GLY A 340 1.25 -9.11 10.33
CA GLY A 340 1.40 -7.93 11.18
C GLY A 340 0.65 -6.70 10.66
N ILE A 341 0.98 -5.54 11.24
CA ILE A 341 0.36 -4.24 10.88
C ILE A 341 0.69 -3.79 9.45
N TYR A 342 1.75 -4.32 8.85
CA TYR A 342 2.24 -3.91 7.53
C TYR A 342 1.58 -4.64 6.36
N GLY A 343 0.92 -5.78 6.60
CA GLY A 343 0.25 -6.53 5.55
C GLY A 343 1.22 -6.98 4.47
N ALA A 344 0.87 -6.70 3.20
CA ALA A 344 1.70 -7.04 2.05
C ALA A 344 2.96 -6.16 1.89
N LEU A 345 3.11 -5.07 2.65
CA LEU A 345 4.23 -4.14 2.48
C LEU A 345 5.55 -4.80 2.86
N GLY A 346 6.58 -4.57 2.03
CA GLY A 346 7.90 -5.19 2.19
C GLY A 346 8.00 -6.63 1.68
N ARG A 347 6.88 -7.30 1.40
CA ARG A 347 6.83 -8.67 0.87
C ARG A 347 6.61 -8.66 -0.64
N ARG A 348 7.36 -9.50 -1.34
CA ARG A 348 7.24 -9.67 -2.79
C ARG A 348 6.55 -10.98 -3.11
N SER A 349 5.90 -11.00 -4.26
CA SER A 349 5.35 -12.20 -4.88
C SER A 349 5.69 -12.22 -6.35
N THR A 350 6.02 -13.41 -6.85
CA THR A 350 6.29 -13.65 -8.28
C THR A 350 5.05 -14.15 -9.02
N SER A 351 4.04 -14.62 -8.27
CA SER A 351 2.81 -15.16 -8.84
C SER A 351 1.95 -14.09 -9.54
N ARG A 352 1.52 -14.45 -10.74
CA ARG A 352 0.50 -13.70 -11.50
C ARG A 352 -0.93 -14.02 -11.06
N GLN A 353 -1.15 -15.14 -10.39
CA GLN A 353 -2.46 -15.58 -9.91
C GLN A 353 -2.73 -15.02 -8.51
N ASP A 354 -3.94 -14.50 -8.26
CA ASP A 354 -4.25 -13.79 -7.01
C ASP A 354 -4.14 -14.71 -5.80
N VAL A 355 -4.72 -15.91 -5.87
CA VAL A 355 -4.66 -16.93 -4.81
C VAL A 355 -3.22 -17.27 -4.42
N ALA A 356 -2.40 -17.65 -5.41
CA ALA A 356 -1.02 -18.03 -5.16
C ALA A 356 -0.17 -16.85 -4.66
N ARG A 357 -0.49 -15.63 -5.09
CA ARG A 357 0.18 -14.42 -4.59
C ARG A 357 -0.16 -14.12 -3.14
N VAL A 358 -1.42 -14.20 -2.74
CA VAL A 358 -1.83 -14.03 -1.34
C VAL A 358 -1.14 -15.08 -0.46
N ARG A 359 -1.06 -16.35 -0.92
CA ARG A 359 -0.27 -17.39 -0.23
C ARG A 359 1.21 -17.03 -0.11
N GLU A 360 1.86 -16.62 -1.20
CA GLU A 360 3.27 -16.21 -1.17
C GLU A 360 3.52 -15.06 -0.18
N ILE A 361 2.59 -14.12 -0.03
CA ILE A 361 2.70 -13.01 0.93
C ILE A 361 2.54 -13.51 2.37
N TYR A 362 1.62 -14.43 2.64
CA TYR A 362 1.50 -15.06 3.96
C TYR A 362 2.77 -15.83 4.34
N LEU A 363 3.38 -16.52 3.38
CA LEU A 363 4.60 -17.32 3.56
C LEU A 363 5.90 -16.51 3.45
N GLY A 364 5.81 -15.21 3.13
CA GLY A 364 6.95 -14.38 2.74
C GLY A 364 7.73 -13.76 3.89
N SER A 365 7.65 -14.29 5.10
CA SER A 365 8.26 -13.74 6.32
C SER A 365 9.79 -13.66 6.26
N GLU A 366 10.46 -14.53 5.51
CA GLU A 366 11.92 -14.46 5.27
C GLU A 366 12.34 -13.20 4.48
N GLN A 367 11.39 -12.44 3.93
CA GLN A 367 11.66 -11.22 3.16
C GLN A 367 11.66 -9.94 4.01
N ASP A 368 11.31 -10.04 5.30
CA ASP A 368 11.23 -8.91 6.20
C ASP A 368 11.66 -9.23 7.63
N ILE A 369 12.01 -8.17 8.36
CA ILE A 369 12.22 -8.22 9.82
C ILE A 369 11.39 -7.10 10.45
N ASP A 370 10.47 -7.48 11.31
CA ASP A 370 9.64 -6.55 12.08
C ASP A 370 10.25 -6.28 13.46
N ILE A 371 10.54 -5.01 13.75
CA ILE A 371 11.16 -4.55 14.99
C ILE A 371 10.24 -3.57 15.72
N GLY A 372 9.98 -3.82 17.00
CA GLY A 372 9.26 -2.92 17.89
C GLY A 372 10.13 -2.36 19.01
N PHE A 373 10.01 -1.08 19.30
CA PHE A 373 10.62 -0.42 20.46
C PHE A 373 9.52 0.02 21.41
N TRP A 374 9.54 -0.47 22.65
CA TRP A 374 8.55 -0.10 23.66
C TRP A 374 9.16 0.16 25.02
N ASN A 375 8.93 1.36 25.54
CA ASN A 375 9.20 1.66 26.94
C ASN A 375 8.07 1.13 27.83
N LEU A 376 8.41 0.33 28.85
CA LEU A 376 7.45 -0.32 29.75
C LEU A 376 7.51 0.19 31.20
N HIS A 377 7.99 1.42 31.41
CA HIS A 377 8.10 2.03 32.74
C HIS A 377 6.77 2.00 33.53
N TRP A 378 5.64 2.08 32.83
CA TRP A 378 4.28 2.04 33.41
C TRP A 378 3.88 0.70 34.06
N LEU A 379 4.72 -0.33 33.93
CA LEU A 379 4.59 -1.62 34.64
C LEU A 379 5.21 -1.60 36.04
N ILE A 380 5.94 -0.55 36.41
CA ILE A 380 6.69 -0.46 37.69
C ILE A 380 5.76 -0.14 38.88
N ASP A 381 4.62 0.54 38.66
CA ASP A 381 3.71 0.94 39.74
C ASP A 381 2.71 -0.18 40.11
N GLY A 382 2.92 -0.75 41.31
CA GLY A 382 2.42 -2.04 41.80
C GLY A 382 0.92 -2.21 42.14
N ALA A 383 0.00 -1.61 41.37
CA ALA A 383 -1.42 -1.98 41.43
C ALA A 383 -1.93 -2.36 40.02
N GLY A 384 -2.39 -3.60 39.84
CA GLY A 384 -2.96 -4.08 38.58
C GLY A 384 -1.95 -4.58 37.54
N THR A 385 -0.71 -4.90 37.94
CA THR A 385 0.38 -5.34 37.05
C THR A 385 -0.02 -6.53 36.17
N THR A 386 -0.75 -7.52 36.70
CA THR A 386 -1.18 -8.69 35.91
C THR A 386 -2.09 -8.32 34.73
N GLY A 387 -3.08 -7.44 34.93
CA GLY A 387 -3.97 -7.00 33.84
C GLY A 387 -3.25 -6.10 32.82
N LYS A 388 -2.29 -5.30 33.29
CA LYS A 388 -1.39 -4.48 32.47
C LYS A 388 -0.47 -5.33 31.59
N VAL A 389 0.16 -6.35 32.17
CA VAL A 389 0.99 -7.34 31.45
C VAL A 389 0.15 -8.11 30.43
N GLU A 390 -1.05 -8.55 30.81
CA GLU A 390 -1.96 -9.23 29.88
C GLU A 390 -2.34 -8.35 28.67
N GLY A 391 -2.55 -7.05 28.91
CA GLY A 391 -2.75 -6.06 27.87
C GLY A 391 -1.54 -5.89 26.96
N ALA A 392 -0.32 -5.85 27.53
CA ALA A 392 0.92 -5.79 26.76
C ALA A 392 1.10 -7.05 25.88
N VAL A 393 0.88 -8.24 26.44
CA VAL A 393 0.94 -9.52 25.73
C VAL A 393 -0.04 -9.53 24.55
N THR A 394 -1.27 -9.07 24.77
CA THR A 394 -2.30 -9.02 23.71
C THR A 394 -1.91 -8.02 22.61
N ALA A 395 -1.37 -6.85 22.97
CA ALA A 395 -0.91 -5.85 22.02
C ALA A 395 0.30 -6.35 21.20
N MET A 396 1.25 -7.03 21.84
CA MET A 396 2.41 -7.62 21.18
C MET A 396 2.02 -8.74 20.22
N ALA A 397 1.06 -9.59 20.61
CA ALA A 397 0.52 -10.64 19.74
C ALA A 397 -0.19 -10.07 18.50
N ASP A 398 -0.93 -8.95 18.62
CA ASP A 398 -1.61 -8.32 17.48
C ASP A 398 -0.65 -7.60 16.53
N LEU A 399 0.29 -6.82 17.10
CA LEU A 399 1.31 -6.11 16.32
C LEU A 399 2.29 -7.08 15.66
N ASN A 400 2.48 -8.26 16.23
CA ASN A 400 3.19 -9.41 15.68
C ASN A 400 4.63 -9.13 15.18
N GLN A 401 5.43 -8.41 15.95
CA GLN A 401 6.84 -8.11 15.60
C GLN A 401 7.77 -9.31 15.85
N ASP A 402 8.81 -9.47 15.03
CA ASP A 402 9.82 -10.54 15.19
C ASP A 402 10.76 -10.30 16.36
N LEU A 403 11.03 -9.02 16.64
CA LEU A 403 11.91 -8.58 17.71
C LEU A 403 11.32 -7.37 18.43
N TRP A 404 11.34 -7.41 19.76
CA TRP A 404 10.93 -6.32 20.64
C TRP A 404 12.10 -5.85 21.50
N CYS A 405 12.39 -4.55 21.41
CA CYS A 405 13.29 -3.82 22.27
C CYS A 405 12.49 -3.16 23.41
N LEU A 406 12.63 -3.70 24.61
CA LEU A 406 11.89 -3.29 25.80
C LEU A 406 12.80 -2.48 26.72
N THR A 407 12.47 -1.21 26.94
CA THR A 407 13.25 -0.33 27.83
C THR A 407 12.47 0.01 29.08
N ASP A 408 13.18 0.34 30.15
CA ASP A 408 12.61 0.65 31.46
C ASP A 408 11.67 -0.43 32.00
N VAL A 409 12.03 -1.71 31.83
CA VAL A 409 11.19 -2.85 32.18
C VAL A 409 11.82 -3.67 33.33
N PRO A 410 11.04 -4.11 34.33
CA PRO A 410 11.50 -5.10 35.30
C PRO A 410 11.72 -6.48 34.64
N PRO A 411 12.82 -7.20 34.89
CA PRO A 411 13.04 -8.54 34.32
C PRO A 411 11.90 -9.53 34.56
N VAL A 412 11.27 -9.48 35.75
CA VAL A 412 10.10 -10.32 36.06
C VAL A 412 8.92 -10.06 35.12
N ALA A 413 8.70 -8.81 34.70
CA ALA A 413 7.64 -8.47 33.77
C ALA A 413 7.96 -8.98 32.35
N VAL A 414 9.24 -9.00 31.95
CA VAL A 414 9.67 -9.60 30.68
C VAL A 414 9.38 -11.10 30.67
N ASP A 415 9.72 -11.81 31.75
CA ASP A 415 9.44 -13.24 31.90
C ASP A 415 7.94 -13.52 31.84
N GLU A 416 7.11 -12.71 32.52
CA GLU A 416 5.65 -12.83 32.46
C GLU A 416 5.08 -12.53 31.07
N ILE A 417 5.67 -11.57 30.34
CA ILE A 417 5.28 -11.26 28.95
C ILE A 417 5.60 -12.43 28.02
N VAL A 418 6.85 -12.93 28.05
CA VAL A 418 7.29 -14.06 27.20
C VAL A 418 6.47 -15.31 27.52
N LYS A 419 6.29 -15.61 28.81
CA LYS A 419 5.42 -16.70 29.24
C LYS A 419 3.98 -16.50 28.78
N GLY A 420 3.44 -15.29 28.89
CA GLY A 420 2.09 -14.98 28.43
C GLY A 420 1.91 -15.14 26.92
N LEU A 421 2.91 -14.76 26.12
CA LEU A 421 2.93 -14.97 24.67
C LEU A 421 2.94 -16.47 24.32
N GLY A 422 3.75 -17.27 25.03
CA GLY A 422 3.78 -18.73 24.87
C GLY A 422 2.52 -19.44 25.33
N ASP A 423 2.10 -19.21 26.57
CA ASP A 423 0.96 -19.91 27.19
C ASP A 423 -0.38 -19.56 26.53
N ARG A 424 -0.57 -18.31 26.09
CA ARG A 424 -1.84 -17.85 25.51
C ARG A 424 -1.89 -17.96 24.00
N PHE A 425 -0.80 -17.64 23.31
CA PHE A 425 -0.79 -17.49 21.84
C PHE A 425 0.12 -18.50 21.14
N GLY A 426 0.85 -19.36 21.89
CA GLY A 426 1.76 -20.35 21.33
C GLY A 426 3.02 -19.77 20.70
N GLU A 427 3.37 -18.53 21.02
CA GLU A 427 4.56 -17.86 20.49
C GLU A 427 5.82 -18.22 21.29
N THR A 428 6.92 -18.49 20.60
CA THR A 428 8.20 -18.78 21.26
C THR A 428 9.13 -17.57 21.12
N PHE A 429 9.52 -17.00 22.26
CA PHE A 429 10.46 -15.89 22.34
C PHE A 429 11.66 -16.26 23.22
N GLU A 430 12.85 -15.85 22.78
CA GLU A 430 14.06 -15.81 23.61
C GLU A 430 14.28 -14.40 24.17
N THR A 431 15.08 -14.29 25.24
CA THR A 431 15.30 -13.03 25.97
C THR A 431 16.78 -12.78 26.20
N LEU A 432 17.22 -11.54 25.98
CA LEU A 432 18.55 -11.05 26.35
C LEU A 432 18.44 -9.71 27.08
N PHE A 433 19.20 -9.57 28.16
CA PHE A 433 19.31 -8.32 28.91
C PHE A 433 20.60 -7.58 28.58
N SER A 434 20.50 -6.26 28.52
CA SER A 434 21.67 -5.37 28.40
C SER A 434 22.53 -5.42 29.67
N GLU A 435 21.90 -5.46 30.83
CA GLU A 435 22.58 -5.52 32.12
C GLU A 435 22.96 -6.98 32.47
N PRO A 436 24.24 -7.28 32.75
CA PRO A 436 24.70 -8.65 32.98
C PRO A 436 24.12 -9.30 34.26
N ASP A 437 23.80 -8.51 35.28
CA ASP A 437 23.23 -8.96 36.57
C ASP A 437 21.82 -8.39 36.80
N ALA A 438 20.98 -8.31 35.76
CA ALA A 438 19.63 -7.77 35.86
C ALA A 438 18.80 -8.48 36.95
N GLN A 439 18.68 -7.88 38.13
CA GLN A 439 17.92 -8.46 39.25
C GLN A 439 16.41 -8.28 39.02
N MET A 440 15.59 -9.20 39.51
CA MET A 440 14.13 -9.25 39.27
C MET A 440 13.36 -7.93 39.52
N ARG A 441 13.86 -7.04 40.40
CA ARG A 441 13.20 -5.78 40.76
C ARG A 441 13.91 -4.53 40.21
N GLN A 442 15.02 -4.70 39.51
CA GLN A 442 15.72 -3.58 38.87
C GLN A 442 15.08 -3.26 37.53
N ILE A 443 15.24 -2.01 37.10
CA ILE A 443 14.85 -1.59 35.77
C ILE A 443 15.98 -2.00 34.82
N ALA A 444 15.62 -2.65 33.71
CA ALA A 444 16.57 -3.15 32.72
C ALA A 444 16.15 -2.80 31.29
N THR A 445 17.07 -3.01 30.36
CA THR A 445 16.79 -3.04 28.93
C THR A 445 16.85 -4.48 28.44
N ALA A 446 15.78 -4.96 27.84
CA ALA A 446 15.66 -6.32 27.32
C ALA A 446 15.37 -6.31 25.82
N VAL A 447 15.89 -7.30 25.11
CA VAL A 447 15.44 -7.66 23.77
C VAL A 447 14.81 -9.04 23.85
N ILE A 448 13.58 -9.16 23.38
CA ILE A 448 12.94 -10.46 23.14
C ILE A 448 12.75 -10.66 21.65
N TRP A 449 12.97 -11.87 21.14
CA TRP A 449 12.82 -12.15 19.71
C TRP A 449 12.35 -13.57 19.43
N ARG A 450 11.81 -13.80 18.24
CA ARG A 450 11.44 -15.14 17.74
C ARG A 450 12.67 -15.84 17.14
N PRO A 451 13.19 -16.91 17.75
CA PRO A 451 14.44 -17.55 17.30
C PRO A 451 14.30 -18.25 15.94
N LYS A 452 13.08 -18.62 15.52
CA LYS A 452 12.82 -19.15 14.17
C LYS A 452 12.83 -18.08 13.08
N MET A 453 12.69 -16.81 13.44
CA MET A 453 12.58 -15.70 12.48
C MET A 453 13.87 -14.89 12.38
N VAL A 454 14.52 -14.65 13.52
CA VAL A 454 15.74 -13.85 13.59
C VAL A 454 16.70 -14.42 14.64
N SER A 455 17.99 -14.15 14.46
CA SER A 455 18.98 -14.33 15.52
C SER A 455 19.26 -12.98 16.18
N CYS A 456 19.51 -13.01 17.50
CA CYS A 456 19.90 -11.84 18.26
C CYS A 456 21.05 -12.20 19.20
N VAL A 457 22.14 -11.43 19.13
CA VAL A 457 23.28 -11.59 20.04
C VAL A 457 23.66 -10.26 20.65
N LYS A 458 24.07 -10.27 21.92
CA LYS A 458 24.62 -9.08 22.57
C LYS A 458 26.06 -8.84 22.09
N ALA A 459 26.40 -7.60 21.78
CA ALA A 459 27.75 -7.18 21.44
C ALA A 459 28.26 -6.09 22.37
N GLU A 460 29.58 -5.98 22.49
CA GLU A 460 30.25 -5.03 23.37
C GLU A 460 30.65 -3.77 22.63
N TRP A 461 30.57 -2.61 23.29
CA TRP A 461 31.08 -1.35 22.74
C TRP A 461 32.62 -1.35 22.69
N PRO A 462 33.24 -0.59 21.77
CA PRO A 462 34.68 -0.34 21.76
C PRO A 462 35.25 0.06 23.13
N ASP A 463 36.42 -0.47 23.48
CA ASP A 463 37.13 -0.09 24.70
C ASP A 463 37.35 1.42 24.79
N ALA A 464 37.54 2.08 23.65
CA ALA A 464 37.75 3.52 23.53
C ALA A 464 36.59 4.40 24.07
N VAL A 465 35.38 3.85 24.23
CA VAL A 465 34.21 4.58 24.78
C VAL A 465 33.76 4.10 26.16
N SER A 466 34.37 3.03 26.68
CA SER A 466 34.00 2.42 27.96
C SER A 466 33.90 3.45 29.10
N ASP A 467 34.96 4.24 29.29
CA ASP A 467 35.04 5.29 30.31
C ASP A 467 34.11 6.49 30.06
N ALA A 468 33.59 6.66 28.84
CA ALA A 468 32.79 7.82 28.47
C ALA A 468 31.31 7.65 28.84
N TRP A 469 30.80 6.41 28.87
CA TRP A 469 29.39 6.13 29.14
C TRP A 469 28.94 6.60 30.52
N THR A 470 29.75 6.33 31.54
CA THR A 470 29.44 6.56 32.96
C THR A 470 30.25 7.71 33.56
N ARG A 471 30.92 8.52 32.72
CA ARG A 471 31.66 9.69 33.19
C ARG A 471 30.72 10.76 33.70
N ILE A 472 30.97 11.24 34.91
CA ILE A 472 30.22 12.35 35.51
C ILE A 472 30.43 13.63 34.69
N VAL A 473 29.33 14.30 34.33
CA VAL A 473 29.32 15.59 33.64
C VAL A 473 28.77 16.66 34.59
N PRO A 474 29.63 17.53 35.15
CA PRO A 474 29.23 18.53 36.15
C PRO A 474 28.18 19.54 35.66
N GLU A 475 28.11 19.79 34.36
CA GLU A 475 27.20 20.74 33.73
C GLU A 475 25.74 20.28 33.66
N LEU A 476 25.46 19.01 33.98
CA LEU A 476 24.11 18.45 33.98
C LEU A 476 23.35 18.76 35.27
N GLU A 477 22.01 18.83 35.19
CA GLU A 477 21.13 19.29 36.29
C GLU A 477 21.30 18.51 37.61
N ASN A 478 21.77 17.25 37.54
CA ASN A 478 22.03 16.38 38.70
C ASN A 478 23.50 15.95 38.84
N GLN A 479 24.44 16.60 38.13
CA GLN A 479 25.89 16.33 38.19
C GLN A 479 26.23 14.82 38.11
N GLY A 480 25.64 14.13 37.12
CA GLY A 480 25.76 12.69 36.94
C GLY A 480 26.23 12.32 35.53
N PRO A 481 26.35 11.02 35.21
CA PRO A 481 26.76 10.60 33.88
C PRO A 481 25.65 10.74 32.84
N VAL A 482 26.01 10.88 31.56
CA VAL A 482 25.02 10.98 30.47
C VAL A 482 24.09 9.78 30.45
N PHE A 483 24.66 8.57 30.55
CA PHE A 483 23.93 7.32 30.76
C PHE A 483 24.32 6.70 32.10
N GLN A 484 23.36 6.07 32.78
CA GLN A 484 23.65 5.39 34.06
C GLN A 484 24.44 4.10 33.86
N ALA A 485 24.27 3.45 32.70
CA ALA A 485 25.01 2.30 32.25
C ALA A 485 25.24 2.41 30.73
N PRO A 486 26.25 1.72 30.16
CA PRO A 486 26.40 1.64 28.71
C PRO A 486 25.10 1.16 28.05
N PRO A 487 24.63 1.84 26.98
CA PRO A 487 23.48 1.38 26.22
C PRO A 487 23.64 -0.05 25.71
N GLY A 488 22.55 -0.82 25.69
CA GLY A 488 22.58 -2.17 25.12
C GLY A 488 22.86 -2.13 23.62
N LEU A 489 23.82 -2.94 23.17
CA LEU A 489 24.13 -3.14 21.76
C LEU A 489 23.82 -4.59 21.38
N PHE A 490 22.88 -4.76 20.46
CA PHE A 490 22.45 -6.07 19.98
C PHE A 490 22.70 -6.17 18.48
N GLN A 491 23.11 -7.34 18.01
CA GLN A 491 23.28 -7.62 16.58
C GLN A 491 22.18 -8.58 16.15
N VAL A 492 21.42 -8.17 15.15
CA VAL A 492 20.28 -8.92 14.60
C VAL A 492 20.64 -9.43 13.22
N GLY A 493 20.29 -10.69 12.96
CA GLY A 493 20.57 -11.36 11.69
C GLY A 493 19.54 -12.42 11.36
N ALA A 494 19.79 -13.15 10.27
CA ALA A 494 19.02 -14.33 9.90
C ALA A 494 19.12 -15.42 11.00
N PRO A 495 18.13 -16.32 11.14
CA PRO A 495 18.10 -17.34 12.18
C PRO A 495 19.25 -18.36 12.05
N ASP A 496 19.68 -18.67 10.82
CA ASP A 496 20.81 -19.55 10.54
C ASP A 496 22.15 -18.78 10.68
N ALA A 497 22.61 -18.73 11.93
CA ALA A 497 23.72 -17.96 12.48
C ALA A 497 24.95 -17.73 11.56
N GLY A 498 25.08 -16.50 11.06
CA GLY A 498 26.36 -15.95 10.57
C GLY A 498 26.25 -14.56 9.98
N GLU A 499 25.16 -14.27 9.25
CA GLU A 499 24.99 -12.98 8.58
C GLU A 499 24.37 -11.94 9.53
N ARG A 500 25.17 -10.93 9.87
CA ARG A 500 24.73 -9.78 10.67
C ARG A 500 24.11 -8.75 9.75
N LEU A 501 22.83 -8.48 9.93
CA LEU A 501 22.08 -7.55 9.07
C LEU A 501 22.07 -6.14 9.66
N VAL A 502 21.82 -6.02 10.97
CA VAL A 502 21.65 -4.71 11.61
C VAL A 502 22.07 -4.72 13.08
N ASN A 503 22.75 -3.67 13.51
CA ASN A 503 22.99 -3.38 14.93
C ASN A 503 21.80 -2.61 15.49
N VAL A 504 21.25 -3.05 16.61
CA VAL A 504 20.11 -2.44 17.29
C VAL A 504 20.52 -1.92 18.66
N VAL A 505 20.22 -0.65 18.93
CA VAL A 505 20.53 0.04 20.17
C VAL A 505 19.25 0.61 20.78
N PRO A 506 18.62 -0.11 21.73
CA PRO A 506 17.48 0.39 22.48
C PRO A 506 17.91 1.49 23.46
N ILE A 507 17.18 2.61 23.50
CA ILE A 507 17.48 3.74 24.38
C ILE A 507 16.22 4.19 25.12
N SER A 508 16.36 4.46 26.42
CA SER A 508 15.39 5.26 27.18
C SER A 508 16.08 6.46 27.82
N LEU A 509 15.54 7.65 27.56
CA LEU A 509 15.92 8.89 28.25
C LEU A 509 14.76 9.44 29.11
N GLN A 510 13.73 8.64 29.38
CA GLN A 510 12.49 9.07 30.04
C GLN A 510 12.72 9.78 31.38
N ALA A 511 13.59 9.23 32.22
CA ALA A 511 13.94 9.78 33.53
C ALA A 511 14.63 11.17 33.45
N THR A 512 14.98 11.63 32.25
CA THR A 512 15.75 12.85 31.99
C THR A 512 15.07 13.78 30.98
N ARG A 513 13.74 13.63 30.79
CA ARG A 513 12.92 14.45 29.88
C ARG A 513 12.95 15.96 30.18
N SER A 514 13.31 16.39 31.40
CA SER A 514 13.53 17.81 31.71
C SER A 514 14.92 18.33 31.31
N ASP A 515 15.95 17.47 31.30
CA ASP A 515 17.36 17.83 31.13
C ASP A 515 17.77 17.82 29.63
N GLU A 516 17.49 18.91 28.91
CA GLU A 516 17.75 19.01 27.46
C GLU A 516 19.24 18.83 27.12
N MET A 517 20.13 19.33 27.97
CA MET A 517 21.57 19.23 27.77
C MET A 517 22.02 17.78 27.78
N ARG A 518 21.55 16.98 28.75
CA ARG A 518 21.84 15.55 28.82
C ARG A 518 21.36 14.80 27.58
N ARG A 519 20.15 15.10 27.09
CA ARG A 519 19.62 14.42 25.88
C ARG A 519 20.42 14.75 24.62
N ARG A 520 20.89 15.98 24.47
CA ARG A 520 21.79 16.38 23.38
C ARG A 520 23.17 15.73 23.50
N LEU A 521 23.73 15.66 24.71
CA LEU A 521 25.00 14.96 24.95
C LEU A 521 24.88 13.45 24.69
N ALA A 522 23.77 12.83 25.10
CA ALA A 522 23.47 11.43 24.80
C ALA A 522 23.49 11.14 23.30
N SER A 523 22.80 11.97 22.52
CA SER A 523 22.79 11.88 21.05
C SER A 523 24.19 12.01 20.45
N LYS A 524 24.98 13.00 20.88
CA LYS A 524 26.35 13.20 20.39
C LYS A 524 27.31 12.07 20.79
N LEU A 525 27.19 11.59 22.02
CA LEU A 525 28.00 10.48 22.53
C LEU A 525 27.70 9.19 21.78
N LEU A 526 26.41 8.89 21.54
CA LEU A 526 25.98 7.74 20.73
C LEU A 526 26.56 7.79 19.32
N VAL A 527 26.45 8.93 18.64
CA VAL A 527 27.03 9.08 17.29
C VAL A 527 28.54 8.83 17.31
N ARG A 528 29.25 9.36 18.31
CA ARG A 528 30.70 9.17 18.42
C ARG A 528 31.06 7.71 18.75
N ALA A 529 30.27 7.03 19.57
CA ALA A 529 30.48 5.62 19.88
C ALA A 529 30.24 4.72 18.67
N ILE A 530 29.20 4.98 17.89
CA ILE A 530 28.93 4.28 16.63
C ILE A 530 30.05 4.54 15.62
N ASP A 531 30.52 5.79 15.51
CA ASP A 531 31.67 6.15 14.68
C ASP A 531 32.91 5.34 15.08
N LEU A 532 33.21 5.22 16.38
CA LEU A 532 34.33 4.41 16.84
C LEU A 532 34.13 2.91 16.55
N ALA A 533 32.93 2.38 16.76
CA ALA A 533 32.61 0.98 16.48
C ALA A 533 32.80 0.61 15.01
N ILE A 534 32.31 1.46 14.10
CA ILE A 534 32.53 1.30 12.65
C ILE A 534 34.03 1.33 12.30
N THR A 535 34.80 2.19 12.97
CA THR A 535 36.26 2.30 12.73
C THR A 535 36.99 1.03 13.14
N GLU A 536 36.67 0.49 14.31
CA GLU A 536 37.39 -0.64 14.91
C GLU A 536 37.04 -1.96 14.22
N ARG A 537 35.75 -2.20 13.96
CA ARG A 537 35.27 -3.47 13.42
C ARG A 537 35.47 -3.59 11.91
N SER A 538 35.65 -2.46 11.22
CA SER A 538 35.70 -2.40 9.76
C SER A 538 34.49 -3.04 9.07
N ASP A 539 33.36 -3.14 9.77
CA ASP A 539 32.12 -3.71 9.25
C ASP A 539 31.20 -2.61 8.68
N THR A 540 30.48 -2.94 7.61
CA THR A 540 29.53 -2.04 6.94
C THR A 540 28.11 -2.54 7.21
N ILE A 541 27.78 -2.65 8.50
CA ILE A 541 26.47 -3.10 8.97
C ILE A 541 25.61 -1.88 9.28
N ASP A 542 24.31 -1.99 9.05
CA ASP A 542 23.34 -0.94 9.37
C ASP A 542 23.18 -0.76 10.88
N TRP A 543 22.69 0.40 11.30
CA TRP A 543 22.38 0.66 12.70
C TRP A 543 20.98 1.22 12.88
N ILE A 544 20.26 0.73 13.89
CA ILE A 544 18.98 1.26 14.35
C ILE A 544 19.13 1.66 15.81
N VAL A 545 18.90 2.93 16.10
CA VAL A 545 18.87 3.47 17.46
C VAL A 545 17.44 3.92 17.76
N GLY A 546 16.75 3.25 18.66
CA GLY A 546 15.32 3.44 18.86
C GLY A 546 14.87 3.40 20.31
N GLY A 547 13.74 4.04 20.61
CA GLY A 547 13.13 4.06 21.93
C GLY A 547 12.64 5.45 22.34
N ASP A 548 12.69 5.78 23.65
CA ASP A 548 12.34 7.10 24.17
C ASP A 548 13.54 8.05 24.05
N LEU A 549 13.79 8.51 22.81
CA LEU A 549 14.96 9.29 22.41
C LEU A 549 14.51 10.63 21.78
N GLU A 550 14.45 11.71 22.58
CA GLU A 550 14.13 13.06 22.06
C GLU A 550 15.22 14.10 22.35
N PRO A 551 15.61 14.94 21.37
CA PRO A 551 15.24 14.86 19.95
C PRO A 551 15.99 13.72 19.23
N PRO A 552 15.49 13.23 18.08
CA PRO A 552 16.25 12.34 17.21
C PRO A 552 17.55 13.01 16.72
N LEU A 553 18.47 12.21 16.19
CA LEU A 553 19.76 12.70 15.71
C LEU A 553 19.56 13.81 14.66
N THR A 554 20.06 15.01 14.96
CA THR A 554 19.94 16.12 14.01
C THR A 554 20.96 15.96 12.88
N ARG A 555 20.69 16.58 11.72
CA ARG A 555 21.62 16.50 10.58
C ARG A 555 23.05 16.84 10.97
N GLY A 556 23.30 17.89 11.74
CA GLY A 556 24.67 18.29 12.11
C GLY A 556 25.39 17.29 13.02
N ASP A 557 24.67 16.48 13.80
CA ASP A 557 25.30 15.55 14.74
C ASP A 557 25.95 14.36 14.04
N ALA A 558 25.40 13.93 12.90
CA ALA A 558 25.84 12.76 12.14
C ALA A 558 26.82 13.06 10.98
N ASP A 559 27.46 14.24 10.96
CA ASP A 559 28.44 14.60 9.92
C ASP A 559 29.62 13.61 9.84
N ALA A 560 30.11 13.14 10.99
CA ALA A 560 31.20 12.16 11.05
C ALA A 560 30.84 10.84 10.33
N LEU A 561 29.62 10.36 10.53
CA LEU A 561 29.11 9.14 9.91
C LEU A 561 28.91 9.32 8.39
N ARG A 562 28.40 10.47 7.96
CA ARG A 562 28.24 10.79 6.53
C ARG A 562 29.56 10.82 5.77
N ASN A 563 30.62 11.33 6.40
CA ASN A 563 31.96 11.33 5.80
C ASN A 563 32.48 9.91 5.53
N ARG A 564 31.86 8.88 6.13
CA ARG A 564 32.17 7.47 5.91
C ARG A 564 31.15 6.75 5.03
N GLY A 565 30.23 7.49 4.41
CA GLY A 565 29.23 6.96 3.50
C GLY A 565 27.94 6.46 4.16
N TYR A 566 27.79 6.60 5.50
CA TYR A 566 26.53 6.26 6.15
C TYR A 566 25.46 7.33 5.89
N GLU A 567 24.24 6.91 5.60
CA GLU A 567 23.09 7.80 5.43
C GLU A 567 22.20 7.80 6.68
N PRO A 568 22.17 8.90 7.47
CA PRO A 568 21.32 8.99 8.66
C PRO A 568 19.90 9.43 8.29
N ILE A 569 18.93 8.63 8.71
CA ILE A 569 17.50 8.87 8.55
C ILE A 569 16.83 8.74 9.91
N SER A 570 15.85 9.59 10.23
CA SER A 570 15.16 9.52 11.51
C SER A 570 13.64 9.55 11.33
N ALA A 571 12.93 8.90 12.24
CA ALA A 571 11.48 9.00 12.38
C ALA A 571 11.15 9.25 13.85
N SER A 572 10.22 10.14 14.14
CA SER A 572 9.85 10.48 15.53
C SER A 572 8.37 10.77 15.69
N ASP A 573 7.80 10.33 16.80
CA ASP A 573 6.47 10.72 17.25
C ASP A 573 6.51 12.09 17.92
N LYS A 574 5.95 13.10 17.25
CA LYS A 574 5.91 14.48 17.76
C LYS A 574 5.00 14.70 18.98
N GLN A 575 4.17 13.71 19.35
CA GLN A 575 3.21 13.86 20.43
C GLN A 575 3.66 13.27 21.77
N ARG A 576 4.41 12.15 21.78
CA ARG A 576 4.62 11.36 23.02
C ARG A 576 6.03 10.82 23.28
N GLY A 577 7.02 11.06 22.41
CA GLY A 577 8.43 10.88 22.79
C GLY A 577 9.25 9.84 22.05
N CYS A 578 8.63 8.90 21.32
CA CYS A 578 9.41 7.81 20.72
C CYS A 578 10.07 8.25 19.40
N ALA A 579 11.32 7.86 19.21
CA ALA A 579 12.04 8.10 17.97
C ALA A 579 12.93 6.91 17.59
N VAL A 580 13.17 6.79 16.29
CA VAL A 580 14.06 5.81 15.69
C VAL A 580 14.99 6.52 14.73
N ASN A 581 16.28 6.22 14.82
CA ASN A 581 17.29 6.63 13.86
C ASN A 581 17.80 5.39 13.15
N TYR A 582 17.79 5.43 11.83
CA TYR A 582 18.35 4.41 10.96
C TYR A 582 19.58 4.99 10.27
N LEU A 583 20.75 4.38 10.52
CA LEU A 583 22.01 4.71 9.89
C LEU A 583 22.30 3.62 8.86
N ARG A 584 22.01 3.94 7.60
CA ARG A 584 22.20 3.01 6.49
C ARG A 584 23.67 2.94 6.10
N SER A 585 24.21 1.73 6.00
CA SER A 585 25.54 1.49 5.47
C SER A 585 25.56 1.52 3.92
N PRO A 586 26.73 1.75 3.30
CA PRO A 586 26.87 1.67 1.83
C PRO A 586 26.55 0.29 1.23
N SER A 587 26.66 -0.78 2.01
CA SER A 587 26.43 -2.16 1.57
C SER A 587 25.14 -2.76 2.15
N SER A 588 24.23 -1.91 2.63
CA SER A 588 22.97 -2.33 3.24
C SER A 588 22.20 -3.29 2.33
N SER A 589 21.84 -4.45 2.87
CA SER A 589 20.90 -5.41 2.26
C SER A 589 19.43 -5.06 2.53
N ILE A 590 19.18 -3.97 3.27
CA ILE A 590 17.83 -3.47 3.55
C ILE A 590 17.41 -2.57 2.39
N ARG A 591 16.36 -3.03 1.69
CA ARG A 591 15.80 -2.36 0.53
C ARG A 591 14.89 -1.20 0.89
N ASN A 592 14.06 -1.36 1.92
CA ASN A 592 13.13 -0.32 2.39
C ASN A 592 12.88 -0.50 3.89
N VAL A 593 12.60 0.60 4.57
CA VAL A 593 12.15 0.62 5.97
C VAL A 593 10.75 1.23 6.01
N TYR A 594 9.77 0.49 6.53
CA TYR A 594 8.41 0.98 6.69
C TYR A 594 8.12 1.26 8.15
N ALA A 595 7.61 2.45 8.46
CA ALA A 595 7.15 2.84 9.78
C ALA A 595 5.66 3.19 9.76
N THR A 596 5.01 3.13 10.92
CA THR A 596 3.59 3.48 11.06
C THR A 596 3.34 4.99 10.99
N SER A 597 2.10 5.38 10.67
CA SER A 597 1.69 6.79 10.53
C SER A 597 1.79 7.61 11.82
N ASP A 598 1.99 6.95 12.97
CA ASP A 598 2.24 7.61 14.24
C ASP A 598 3.65 8.23 14.33
N LEU A 599 4.57 7.83 13.44
CA LEU A 599 5.92 8.37 13.34
C LEU A 599 6.01 9.36 12.17
N ALA A 600 6.68 10.48 12.38
CA ALA A 600 6.95 11.47 11.34
C ALA A 600 8.41 11.41 10.89
N LEU A 601 8.65 11.36 9.57
CA LEU A 601 9.99 11.33 9.02
C LEU A 601 10.73 12.66 9.16
N LEU A 602 12.01 12.54 9.47
CA LEU A 602 12.97 13.62 9.58
C LEU A 602 14.23 13.21 8.80
N GLY A 603 14.42 13.82 7.64
CA GLY A 603 15.71 13.77 6.95
C GLY A 603 15.85 12.81 5.76
N ASP A 604 14.83 12.01 5.42
CA ASP A 604 14.87 11.12 4.24
C ASP A 604 14.89 11.91 2.92
N LYS A 605 15.95 11.75 2.13
CA LYS A 605 16.08 12.36 0.79
C LYS A 605 15.82 11.35 -0.34
N GLY A 606 15.76 10.06 -0.04
CA GLY A 606 15.75 8.97 -1.01
C GLY A 606 14.45 8.16 -1.08
N GLY A 607 13.54 8.33 -0.11
CA GLY A 607 12.27 7.57 -0.06
C GLY A 607 12.46 6.12 0.39
N LEU A 608 13.61 5.80 0.99
CA LEU A 608 13.95 4.47 1.52
C LEU A 608 13.17 4.17 2.80
N PHE A 609 13.03 5.18 3.65
CA PHE A 609 12.33 5.06 4.92
C PHE A 609 10.97 5.73 4.74
N GLN A 610 9.92 4.93 4.74
CA GLN A 610 8.58 5.36 4.39
C GLN A 610 7.64 5.26 5.58
N VAL A 611 6.87 6.30 5.81
CA VAL A 611 5.75 6.26 6.76
C VAL A 611 4.53 5.79 6.00
N VAL A 612 3.98 4.66 6.43
CA VAL A 612 2.81 4.03 5.84
C VAL A 612 1.55 4.71 6.34
N GLU A 613 0.84 5.34 5.41
CA GLU A 613 -0.45 5.99 5.69
C GLU A 613 -1.50 4.97 6.14
N ASN A 614 -2.42 5.38 7.01
CA ASN A 614 -3.54 4.56 7.51
C ASN A 614 -3.16 3.31 8.33
N ARG A 615 -1.93 3.25 8.86
CA ARG A 615 -1.45 2.20 9.79
C ARG A 615 -1.06 2.81 11.12
N THR A 616 -1.93 2.69 12.12
CA THR A 616 -1.70 3.25 13.47
C THR A 616 -1.61 2.17 14.54
N VAL A 617 -0.69 2.35 15.47
CA VAL A 617 -0.51 1.56 16.70
C VAL A 617 -1.51 2.00 17.78
N ASP A 618 -2.01 3.23 17.66
CA ASP A 618 -2.89 3.90 18.61
C ASP A 618 -4.16 3.10 18.96
N LYS A 619 -4.64 2.26 18.04
CA LYS A 619 -5.80 1.38 18.27
C LYS A 619 -5.58 0.42 19.44
N PHE A 620 -4.32 0.04 19.71
CA PHE A 620 -3.96 -1.05 20.62
C PHE A 620 -3.49 -0.54 21.98
N THR A 621 -2.82 0.60 22.02
CA THR A 621 -2.12 1.07 23.23
C THR A 621 -2.81 2.22 23.96
N ARG A 622 -3.76 2.91 23.33
CA ARG A 622 -4.41 4.11 23.90
C ARG A 622 -5.08 3.89 25.27
N LYS A 623 -5.55 2.68 25.54
CA LYS A 623 -6.17 2.31 26.84
C LYS A 623 -5.18 1.68 27.82
N LEU A 624 -3.98 1.33 27.37
CA LEU A 624 -3.01 0.52 28.10
C LEU A 624 -1.88 1.36 28.69
N SER A 625 -1.34 2.30 27.91
CA SER A 625 -0.16 3.08 28.29
C SER A 625 -0.26 4.53 27.79
N ASP A 626 0.42 5.42 28.51
CA ASP A 626 0.65 6.80 28.11
C ASP A 626 1.73 6.93 27.03
N ASN A 627 2.52 5.88 26.78
CA ASN A 627 3.46 5.79 25.67
C ASN A 627 3.03 4.73 24.64
N ARG A 628 3.52 4.85 23.41
CA ARG A 628 3.20 3.94 22.30
C ARG A 628 4.48 3.40 21.68
N PRO A 629 4.51 2.12 21.28
CA PRO A 629 5.69 1.55 20.68
C PRO A 629 5.95 2.15 19.30
N ALA A 630 7.23 2.34 18.98
CA ALA A 630 7.68 2.60 17.63
C ALA A 630 7.94 1.26 16.96
N VAL A 631 7.15 0.91 15.95
CA VAL A 631 7.32 -0.33 15.18
C VAL A 631 7.79 0.01 13.77
N LEU A 632 8.60 -0.87 13.19
CA LEU A 632 9.15 -0.76 11.84
C LEU A 632 9.32 -2.13 11.18
N ARG A 633 9.12 -2.18 9.87
CA ARG A 633 9.44 -3.33 9.01
C ARG A 633 10.66 -3.02 8.15
N LEU A 634 11.68 -3.87 8.23
CA LEU A 634 12.84 -3.85 7.34
C LEU A 634 12.59 -4.85 6.20
N SER A 635 12.55 -4.40 4.96
CA SER A 635 12.44 -5.29 3.79
C SER A 635 13.83 -5.65 3.28
N LEU A 636 14.09 -6.95 3.13
CA LEU A 636 15.40 -7.49 2.76
C LEU A 636 15.54 -7.71 1.25
N ASP A 637 16.76 -7.55 0.74
CA ASP A 637 17.16 -8.03 -0.59
C ASP A 637 17.33 -9.56 -0.62
N MET A 638 17.11 -10.19 -1.78
CA MET A 638 17.33 -11.64 -1.93
C MET A 638 18.82 -11.96 -2.10
N GLU A 639 19.28 -13.09 -1.54
CA GLU A 639 20.54 -13.69 -1.96
C GLU A 639 20.54 -13.89 -3.50
N GLY A 640 21.47 -13.23 -4.18
CA GLY A 640 21.63 -13.30 -5.65
C GLY A 640 20.88 -12.22 -6.45
N GLU A 641 19.94 -11.46 -5.86
CA GLU A 641 19.52 -10.18 -6.47
C GLU A 641 20.55 -9.11 -6.16
N ARG A 642 21.56 -9.03 -7.01
CA ARG A 642 22.49 -7.89 -7.05
C ARG A 642 21.72 -6.58 -7.05
N THR A 643 22.15 -5.62 -6.24
CA THR A 643 21.56 -4.27 -6.24
C THR A 643 21.60 -3.71 -7.68
N SER A 644 20.65 -2.83 -8.04
CA SER A 644 20.63 -2.20 -9.37
C SER A 644 21.99 -1.59 -9.73
N GLU A 645 22.70 -1.08 -8.72
CA GLU A 645 24.04 -0.48 -8.82
C GLU A 645 25.15 -1.53 -8.99
N GLN A 646 25.08 -2.68 -8.29
CA GLN A 646 25.98 -3.82 -8.52
C GLN A 646 25.79 -4.42 -9.91
N ARG A 647 24.55 -4.59 -10.39
CA ARG A 647 24.29 -5.00 -11.77
C ARG A 647 24.82 -3.99 -12.78
N LEU A 648 24.65 -2.69 -12.50
CA LEU A 648 25.18 -1.64 -13.38
C LEU A 648 26.71 -1.70 -13.44
N ASN A 649 27.37 -1.81 -12.28
CA ASN A 649 28.81 -1.85 -12.18
C ASN A 649 29.39 -3.10 -12.85
N GLU A 650 28.76 -4.26 -12.73
CA GLU A 650 29.20 -5.45 -13.45
C GLU A 650 28.89 -5.42 -14.94
N ILE A 651 27.77 -4.81 -15.36
CA ILE A 651 27.53 -4.57 -16.79
C ILE A 651 28.61 -3.63 -17.33
N VAL A 652 28.97 -2.61 -16.57
CA VAL A 652 30.07 -1.69 -16.89
C VAL A 652 31.40 -2.46 -16.93
N ASP A 653 31.71 -3.28 -15.93
CA ASP A 653 32.94 -4.07 -15.88
C ASP A 653 32.99 -5.13 -16.99
N ALA A 654 31.87 -5.79 -17.30
CA ALA A 654 31.74 -6.74 -18.40
C ALA A 654 31.85 -6.06 -19.78
N VAL A 655 31.42 -4.80 -19.89
CA VAL A 655 31.62 -3.95 -21.08
C VAL A 655 33.08 -3.49 -21.19
N LEU A 656 33.77 -3.31 -20.06
CA LEU A 656 35.16 -2.85 -19.99
C LEU A 656 36.19 -3.99 -20.10
N THR A 657 35.78 -5.25 -19.92
CA THR A 657 36.68 -6.41 -20.00
C THR A 657 36.71 -7.01 -21.43
N PRO A 658 37.85 -7.00 -22.15
CA PRO A 658 37.90 -7.55 -23.50
C PRO A 658 38.00 -9.09 -23.45
N GLY A 659 36.91 -9.78 -23.81
CA GLY A 659 36.95 -11.14 -24.38
C GLY A 659 36.50 -12.29 -23.48
N ASN A 660 35.20 -12.61 -23.49
CA ASN A 660 34.61 -13.93 -23.77
C ASN A 660 33.14 -13.95 -23.33
N ALA A 661 32.23 -13.60 -24.24
CA ALA A 661 30.81 -13.90 -24.06
C ALA A 661 30.46 -15.19 -24.85
N PRO A 662 29.89 -16.22 -24.21
CA PRO A 662 29.45 -17.43 -24.89
C PRO A 662 28.24 -17.13 -25.78
N ARG A 663 28.30 -17.66 -27.01
CA ARG A 663 27.19 -17.66 -27.97
C ARG A 663 26.12 -18.66 -27.51
N THR A 664 24.92 -18.19 -27.20
CA THR A 664 23.70 -19.00 -27.33
C THR A 664 22.59 -18.18 -27.96
N SER A 665 22.21 -18.67 -29.13
CA SER A 665 21.14 -18.24 -30.02
C SER A 665 19.75 -18.42 -29.40
N LEU A 666 18.83 -17.50 -29.69
CA LEU A 666 17.45 -17.84 -30.04
C LEU A 666 16.90 -16.79 -31.02
N GLN A 667 16.45 -17.31 -32.16
CA GLN A 667 15.93 -16.60 -33.32
C GLN A 667 14.54 -16.02 -33.05
N ALA A 668 14.25 -14.84 -33.60
CA ALA A 668 12.93 -14.52 -34.14
C ALA A 668 13.03 -13.45 -35.24
N GLN A 669 13.07 -13.96 -36.48
CA GLN A 669 12.45 -13.46 -37.72
C GLN A 669 12.60 -11.97 -38.11
N ARG A 670 13.39 -11.77 -39.17
CA ARG A 670 13.40 -10.58 -40.03
C ARG A 670 12.08 -10.44 -40.80
N PRO A 671 11.53 -9.22 -40.96
CA PRO A 671 10.93 -8.79 -42.21
C PRO A 671 11.99 -8.17 -43.12
N THR A 672 11.85 -8.46 -44.41
CA THR A 672 12.68 -8.04 -45.52
C THR A 672 12.86 -6.52 -45.61
N GLY A 673 14.10 -6.08 -45.76
CA GLY A 673 14.47 -4.68 -45.96
C GLY A 673 13.90 -4.12 -47.26
N ARG A 674 13.24 -2.96 -47.15
CA ARG A 674 13.34 -1.89 -48.14
C ARG A 674 14.53 -1.03 -47.74
N ASP A 675 15.34 -0.65 -48.72
CA ASP A 675 16.39 0.36 -48.58
C ASP A 675 15.85 1.62 -47.91
N VAL A 676 16.42 1.99 -46.76
CA VAL A 676 16.27 3.33 -46.19
C VAL A 676 17.63 3.77 -45.65
N GLN A 677 18.11 4.90 -46.14
CA GLN A 677 19.33 5.60 -45.72
C GLN A 677 19.38 5.83 -44.20
N PRO A 678 20.56 6.01 -43.59
CA PRO A 678 20.70 6.23 -42.15
C PRO A 678 19.89 7.46 -41.71
N SER A 679 18.92 7.25 -40.82
CA SER A 679 18.10 8.33 -40.26
C SER A 679 18.94 9.20 -39.32
N ARG A 680 19.08 10.48 -39.66
CA ARG A 680 19.58 11.52 -38.74
C ARG A 680 18.64 11.64 -37.53
N THR A 681 19.17 11.73 -36.32
CA THR A 681 18.37 11.98 -35.11
C THR A 681 17.96 13.45 -35.03
N TRP A 682 16.87 13.80 -34.33
CA TRP A 682 16.44 15.20 -34.22
C TRP A 682 17.51 16.11 -33.60
N SER A 683 18.33 15.56 -32.70
CA SER A 683 19.40 16.26 -31.96
C SER A 683 20.66 16.54 -32.78
N ASP A 684 20.75 16.04 -34.02
CA ASP A 684 21.88 16.31 -34.91
C ASP A 684 22.04 17.81 -35.19
N GLY A 685 23.10 18.40 -34.61
CA GLY A 685 23.42 19.83 -34.70
C GLY A 685 22.93 20.68 -33.53
N LEU A 686 22.44 20.08 -32.44
CA LEU A 686 22.02 20.78 -31.23
C LEU A 686 23.23 21.37 -30.47
N THR A 687 23.19 22.67 -30.17
CA THR A 687 24.23 23.41 -29.42
C THR A 687 23.60 24.24 -28.31
N TRP A 688 24.13 24.19 -27.08
CA TRP A 688 23.44 24.82 -25.95
C TRP A 688 24.37 25.49 -24.94
N ARG A 689 25.64 25.09 -24.89
CA ARG A 689 26.62 25.66 -23.94
C ARG A 689 26.87 27.14 -24.24
N GLY A 690 26.79 27.98 -23.22
CA GLY A 690 27.09 29.41 -23.34
C GLY A 690 25.97 30.25 -23.98
N LEU A 691 24.82 29.66 -24.29
CA LEU A 691 23.71 30.36 -24.93
C LEU A 691 22.65 30.79 -23.90
N ASP A 692 22.15 32.01 -24.05
CA ASP A 692 20.93 32.45 -23.37
C ASP A 692 19.68 31.85 -24.04
N LYS A 693 18.47 32.11 -23.51
CA LYS A 693 17.22 31.54 -24.05
C LYS A 693 16.99 31.90 -25.52
N SER A 694 17.32 33.12 -25.93
CA SER A 694 17.11 33.61 -27.30
C SER A 694 18.12 33.00 -28.27
N GLY A 695 19.40 32.94 -27.87
CA GLY A 695 20.49 32.32 -28.59
C GLY A 695 20.31 30.81 -28.73
N PHE A 696 19.84 30.13 -27.68
CA PHE A 696 19.51 28.71 -27.72
C PHE A 696 18.40 28.42 -28.72
N LEU A 697 17.26 29.13 -28.66
CA LEU A 697 16.15 28.87 -29.57
C LEU A 697 16.47 29.26 -31.03
N SER A 698 17.21 30.35 -31.23
CA SER A 698 17.57 30.83 -32.58
C SER A 698 18.65 29.96 -33.23
N GLY A 699 19.68 29.56 -32.48
CA GLY A 699 20.77 28.72 -32.94
C GLY A 699 20.35 27.27 -33.23
N ASN A 700 19.25 26.80 -32.63
CA ASN A 700 18.77 25.42 -32.74
C ASN A 700 17.45 25.28 -33.50
N ARG A 701 17.09 26.23 -34.36
CA ARG A 701 15.84 26.18 -35.13
C ARG A 701 15.68 24.87 -35.90
N VAL A 702 16.72 24.43 -36.61
CA VAL A 702 16.70 23.22 -37.43
C VAL A 702 16.45 21.95 -36.59
N PRO A 703 17.23 21.63 -35.55
CA PRO A 703 16.97 20.44 -34.72
C PRO A 703 15.63 20.52 -33.96
N LEU A 704 15.23 21.70 -33.47
CA LEU A 704 13.93 21.85 -32.78
C LEU A 704 12.73 21.70 -33.73
N THR A 705 12.84 22.11 -35.00
CA THR A 705 11.82 21.85 -36.01
C THR A 705 11.70 20.35 -36.31
N ARG A 706 12.81 19.60 -36.36
CA ARG A 706 12.76 18.13 -36.50
C ARG A 706 12.07 17.49 -35.30
N LEU A 707 12.42 17.90 -34.09
CA LEU A 707 11.79 17.39 -32.87
C LEU A 707 10.27 17.63 -32.88
N LEU A 708 9.82 18.83 -33.21
CA LEU A 708 8.39 19.14 -33.32
C LEU A 708 7.71 18.28 -34.38
N ALA A 709 8.34 18.06 -35.54
CA ALA A 709 7.80 17.20 -36.59
C ALA A 709 7.68 15.74 -36.13
N GLU A 710 8.70 15.19 -35.47
CA GLU A 710 8.71 13.83 -34.93
C GLU A 710 7.64 13.63 -33.85
N VAL A 711 7.53 14.57 -32.91
CA VAL A 711 6.51 14.52 -31.84
C VAL A 711 5.10 14.65 -32.42
N ASN A 712 4.87 15.58 -33.36
CA ASN A 712 3.56 15.76 -33.98
C ASN A 712 3.17 14.57 -34.87
N ASP A 713 4.11 13.96 -35.60
CA ASP A 713 3.84 12.74 -36.38
C ASP A 713 3.46 11.57 -35.45
N ARG A 714 4.22 11.39 -34.35
CA ARG A 714 3.90 10.39 -33.32
C ARG A 714 2.50 10.61 -32.75
N GLN A 715 2.11 11.86 -32.48
CA GLN A 715 0.79 12.18 -31.94
C GLN A 715 -0.32 12.07 -32.98
N GLY A 716 -0.05 12.39 -34.24
CA GLY A 716 -1.02 12.22 -35.34
C GLY A 716 -1.40 10.76 -35.58
N ARG A 717 -0.50 9.81 -35.28
CA ARG A 717 -0.82 8.37 -35.26
C ARG A 717 -1.72 7.96 -34.09
N GLN A 718 -1.71 8.73 -32.99
CA GLN A 718 -2.45 8.42 -31.76
C GLN A 718 -3.79 9.16 -31.66
N TYR A 719 -3.90 10.35 -32.25
CA TYR A 719 -5.06 11.23 -32.12
C TYR A 719 -5.55 11.71 -33.48
N SER A 720 -6.80 11.40 -33.82
CA SER A 720 -7.43 11.79 -35.09
C SER A 720 -7.76 13.28 -35.19
N ASP A 721 -7.93 13.98 -34.07
CA ASP A 721 -8.19 15.42 -33.95
C ASP A 721 -6.98 16.16 -33.35
N LEU A 722 -5.80 15.94 -33.93
CA LEU A 722 -4.52 16.47 -33.43
C LEU A 722 -4.52 18.00 -33.33
N SER A 723 -4.20 18.52 -32.15
CA SER A 723 -3.73 19.90 -31.93
C SER A 723 -2.20 19.87 -31.86
N PRO A 724 -1.48 20.19 -32.95
CA PRO A 724 -0.03 20.04 -33.01
C PRO A 724 0.68 21.06 -32.13
N LEU A 725 1.87 20.72 -31.65
CA LEU A 725 2.79 21.69 -31.05
C LEU A 725 3.44 22.54 -32.14
N THR A 726 3.65 23.81 -31.83
CA THR A 726 4.23 24.80 -32.74
C THR A 726 5.55 25.34 -32.21
N ALA A 727 6.31 26.04 -33.07
CA ALA A 727 7.52 26.72 -32.62
C ALA A 727 7.23 27.79 -31.55
N VAL A 728 6.08 28.48 -31.63
CA VAL A 728 5.67 29.48 -30.64
C VAL A 728 5.55 28.86 -29.25
N ASP A 729 5.04 27.63 -29.15
CA ASP A 729 4.92 26.91 -27.88
C ASP A 729 6.28 26.72 -27.22
N LEU A 730 7.27 26.23 -27.97
CA LEU A 730 8.62 26.02 -27.44
C LEU A 730 9.26 27.34 -27.01
N TRP A 731 9.06 28.42 -27.77
CA TRP A 731 9.59 29.73 -27.40
C TRP A 731 8.97 30.24 -26.10
N VAL A 732 7.64 30.23 -25.99
CA VAL A 732 6.94 30.68 -24.78
C VAL A 732 7.33 29.85 -23.57
N ILE A 733 7.32 28.53 -23.70
CA ILE A 733 7.65 27.62 -22.61
C ILE A 733 9.12 27.75 -22.18
N THR A 734 10.05 27.97 -23.11
CA THR A 734 11.46 28.21 -22.74
C THR A 734 11.61 29.49 -21.95
N PHE A 735 10.93 30.56 -22.34
CA PHE A 735 10.97 31.80 -21.57
C PHE A 735 10.31 31.66 -20.20
N ALA A 736 9.22 30.89 -20.11
CA ALA A 736 8.49 30.65 -18.87
C ALA A 736 9.25 29.72 -17.89
N GLU A 737 9.75 28.58 -18.37
CA GLU A 737 10.13 27.43 -17.54
C GLU A 737 11.61 27.06 -17.62
N ALA A 738 12.36 27.50 -18.64
CA ALA A 738 13.74 27.03 -18.81
C ALA A 738 14.66 27.52 -17.68
N GLY A 739 15.38 26.57 -17.08
CA GLY A 739 16.41 26.80 -16.08
C GLY A 739 17.69 27.35 -16.71
N LEU A 740 18.21 28.46 -16.18
CA LEU A 740 19.47 29.06 -16.62
C LEU A 740 20.45 29.14 -15.45
N GLY A 741 21.69 28.73 -15.70
CA GLY A 741 22.82 29.01 -14.81
C GLY A 741 23.54 30.31 -15.18
N ALA A 742 24.55 30.68 -14.41
CA ALA A 742 25.37 31.89 -14.65
C ALA A 742 26.12 31.89 -16.01
N GLY A 743 26.17 30.76 -16.71
CA GLY A 743 26.82 30.57 -18.02
C GLY A 743 25.87 30.18 -19.17
N GLY A 744 24.55 30.36 -19.03
CA GLY A 744 23.56 30.02 -20.07
C GLY A 744 22.71 28.78 -19.73
N VAL A 745 22.22 28.08 -20.76
CA VAL A 745 21.44 26.83 -20.63
C VAL A 745 22.17 25.81 -19.76
N ASP A 746 21.52 25.38 -18.68
CA ASP A 746 22.09 24.48 -17.67
C ASP A 746 21.27 23.18 -17.57
N PRO A 747 21.79 22.04 -18.09
CA PRO A 747 21.13 20.72 -17.98
C PRO A 747 21.03 20.21 -16.53
N GLY A 748 21.81 20.76 -15.60
CA GLY A 748 21.78 20.42 -14.17
C GLY A 748 20.95 21.37 -13.32
N PHE A 749 20.23 22.33 -13.94
CA PHE A 749 19.46 23.31 -13.21
C PHE A 749 18.42 22.65 -12.32
N ARG A 750 18.35 23.09 -11.06
CA ARG A 750 17.37 22.61 -10.08
C ARG A 750 16.22 23.59 -9.95
N HIS A 751 15.03 23.14 -10.32
CA HIS A 751 13.79 23.91 -10.20
C HIS A 751 13.22 23.82 -8.78
N SER A 752 12.22 24.66 -8.50
CA SER A 752 11.72 24.90 -7.14
C SER A 752 11.07 23.69 -6.46
N ASN A 753 10.61 22.68 -7.20
CA ASN A 753 10.05 21.46 -6.60
C ASN A 753 11.02 20.27 -6.68
N GLY A 754 12.30 20.52 -6.96
CA GLY A 754 13.35 19.51 -7.01
C GLY A 754 13.55 18.88 -8.40
N GLU A 755 12.86 19.37 -9.43
CA GLU A 755 13.06 18.91 -10.81
C GLU A 755 14.48 19.26 -11.29
N VAL A 756 15.11 18.37 -12.05
CA VAL A 756 16.48 18.56 -12.58
C VAL A 756 16.45 18.51 -14.11
N GLY A 757 16.95 19.56 -14.76
CA GLY A 757 16.99 19.66 -16.21
C GLY A 757 16.79 21.08 -16.74
N LEU A 758 16.95 21.25 -18.06
CA LEU A 758 16.60 22.50 -18.72
C LEU A 758 15.11 22.84 -18.50
N TYR A 759 14.23 21.86 -18.69
CA TYR A 759 12.81 21.96 -18.42
C TYR A 759 12.41 21.11 -17.19
N PRO A 760 11.49 21.61 -16.34
CA PRO A 760 11.02 20.89 -15.18
C PRO A 760 10.03 19.79 -15.59
N LEU A 761 10.48 18.54 -15.66
CA LEU A 761 9.57 17.41 -15.89
C LEU A 761 8.63 17.27 -14.67
N PRO A 762 7.31 17.07 -14.86
CA PRO A 762 6.40 16.83 -13.75
C PRO A 762 6.72 15.50 -13.05
N ASN A 763 6.44 15.41 -11.75
CA ASN A 763 6.72 14.20 -10.97
C ASN A 763 5.99 12.93 -11.46
N ASN A 764 4.88 13.12 -12.20
CA ASN A 764 4.11 12.08 -12.86
C ASN A 764 4.40 11.97 -14.37
N ILE A 765 5.60 12.35 -14.84
CA ILE A 765 5.96 12.31 -16.28
C ILE A 765 5.69 10.95 -16.94
N ALA A 766 5.85 9.85 -16.21
CA ALA A 766 5.54 8.50 -16.69
C ALA A 766 4.05 8.30 -17.04
N PHE A 767 3.14 8.99 -16.33
CA PHE A 767 1.72 9.02 -16.70
C PHE A 767 1.53 9.66 -18.07
N TRP A 768 2.31 10.68 -18.42
CA TRP A 768 2.11 11.45 -19.64
C TRP A 768 2.70 10.77 -20.87
N ILE A 769 3.98 10.35 -20.80
CA ILE A 769 4.73 9.90 -21.98
C ILE A 769 5.07 8.39 -21.96
N GLY A 770 4.68 7.67 -20.90
CA GLY A 770 4.88 6.22 -20.76
C GLY A 770 5.97 5.83 -19.76
N ARG A 771 6.11 4.52 -19.51
CA ARG A 771 7.01 3.96 -18.48
C ARG A 771 8.50 4.19 -18.75
N GLU A 772 8.87 4.50 -19.99
CA GLU A 772 10.25 4.82 -20.40
C GLU A 772 10.62 6.29 -20.13
N ALA A 773 9.73 7.07 -19.51
CA ALA A 773 10.02 8.46 -19.16
C ALA A 773 11.23 8.56 -18.21
N PRO A 774 12.14 9.52 -18.43
CA PRO A 774 13.26 9.72 -17.53
C PRO A 774 12.79 10.24 -16.15
N PRO A 775 13.53 9.93 -15.08
CA PRO A 775 13.23 10.43 -13.74
C PRO A 775 13.34 11.95 -13.68
N TRP A 776 12.28 12.61 -13.22
CA TRP A 776 12.15 14.07 -13.21
C TRP A 776 13.12 14.81 -12.27
N ASN A 777 13.66 14.12 -11.27
CA ASN A 777 14.50 14.68 -10.19
C ASN A 777 15.98 14.26 -10.26
N LEU A 778 16.39 13.54 -11.32
CA LEU A 778 17.78 13.13 -11.54
C LEU A 778 18.38 13.84 -12.76
N PRO A 779 19.71 14.08 -12.78
CA PRO A 779 20.39 14.57 -13.97
C PRO A 779 20.16 13.64 -15.17
N MET A 780 19.91 14.22 -16.33
CA MET A 780 19.72 13.49 -17.58
C MET A 780 20.37 14.23 -18.75
N PRO A 781 20.68 13.53 -19.86
CA PRO A 781 21.10 14.21 -21.09
C PRO A 781 20.10 15.29 -21.49
N ILE A 782 20.60 16.44 -21.94
CA ILE A 782 19.74 17.58 -22.27
C ILE A 782 18.78 17.24 -23.41
N GLU A 783 19.21 16.39 -24.34
CA GLU A 783 18.40 15.86 -25.44
C GLU A 783 17.19 15.11 -24.87
N ASN A 784 17.43 14.19 -23.93
CA ASN A 784 16.37 13.42 -23.28
C ASN A 784 15.40 14.32 -22.51
N ASN A 785 15.90 15.36 -21.83
CA ASN A 785 15.07 16.33 -21.12
C ASN A 785 14.17 17.13 -22.08
N ILE A 786 14.74 17.67 -23.17
CA ILE A 786 14.02 18.43 -24.18
C ILE A 786 12.96 17.56 -24.87
N GLU A 787 13.32 16.34 -25.28
CA GLU A 787 12.40 15.43 -25.97
C GLU A 787 11.26 14.99 -25.06
N SER A 788 11.57 14.57 -23.83
CA SER A 788 10.55 14.12 -22.86
C SER A 788 9.58 15.22 -22.49
N TYR A 789 10.09 16.45 -22.32
CA TYR A 789 9.23 17.59 -22.03
C TYR A 789 8.37 17.97 -23.25
N THR A 790 8.92 17.91 -24.46
CA THR A 790 8.15 18.19 -25.69
C THR A 790 7.05 17.15 -25.91
N LEU A 791 7.33 15.87 -25.66
CA LEU A 791 6.32 14.81 -25.66
C LEU A 791 5.22 15.09 -24.63
N TYR A 792 5.60 15.50 -23.42
CA TYR A 792 4.66 15.89 -22.37
C TYR A 792 3.74 17.05 -22.79
N LEU A 793 4.30 18.13 -23.35
CA LEU A 793 3.52 19.29 -23.80
C LEU A 793 2.49 18.91 -24.88
N GLY A 794 2.83 18.01 -25.80
CA GLY A 794 1.87 17.58 -26.81
C GLY A 794 0.82 16.61 -26.23
N GLN A 795 1.18 15.82 -25.21
CA GLN A 795 0.19 15.04 -24.46
C GLN A 795 -0.78 15.94 -23.69
N ILE A 796 -0.33 17.08 -23.12
CA ILE A 796 -1.24 18.09 -22.54
C ILE A 796 -2.27 18.57 -23.58
N ARG A 797 -1.83 18.81 -24.81
CA ARG A 797 -2.71 19.25 -25.89
C ARG A 797 -3.71 18.18 -26.33
N ASN A 798 -3.38 16.89 -26.27
CA ASN A 798 -4.15 15.88 -27.01
C ASN A 798 -4.69 14.71 -26.16
N LYS A 799 -4.11 14.41 -25.00
CA LYS A 799 -4.50 13.30 -24.15
C LYS A 799 -5.77 13.61 -23.36
N SER A 800 -6.71 12.68 -23.37
CA SER A 800 -7.88 12.71 -22.49
C SER A 800 -7.48 12.26 -21.08
N VAL A 801 -7.45 13.18 -20.11
CA VAL A 801 -6.98 12.91 -18.74
C VAL A 801 -8.13 12.65 -17.76
N ALA A 802 -9.10 13.55 -17.67
CA ALA A 802 -10.26 13.45 -16.78
C ALA A 802 -11.41 14.28 -17.35
N ARG A 803 -12.65 14.05 -16.89
CA ARG A 803 -13.78 14.95 -17.19
C ARG A 803 -14.12 15.83 -15.99
N VAL A 804 -14.11 17.14 -16.20
CA VAL A 804 -14.47 18.17 -15.19
C VAL A 804 -15.48 19.12 -15.84
N ASP A 805 -16.64 19.32 -15.21
CA ASP A 805 -17.74 20.17 -15.71
C ASP A 805 -18.10 19.94 -17.19
N GLY A 806 -18.18 18.65 -17.59
CA GLY A 806 -18.52 18.24 -18.96
C GLY A 806 -17.39 18.38 -19.99
N ARG A 807 -16.18 18.81 -19.57
CA ARG A 807 -15.01 18.98 -20.44
C ARG A 807 -13.93 17.95 -20.14
N THR A 808 -13.24 17.49 -21.15
CA THR A 808 -12.03 16.68 -21.03
C THR A 808 -10.86 17.58 -20.67
N LEU A 809 -10.40 17.47 -19.42
CA LEU A 809 -9.36 18.33 -18.85
C LEU A 809 -8.08 18.28 -19.69
N TYR A 810 -7.61 19.49 -19.95
CA TYR A 810 -6.58 19.97 -20.89
C TYR A 810 -6.95 19.87 -22.37
N ARG A 811 -7.26 18.68 -22.90
CA ARG A 811 -7.51 18.50 -24.35
C ARG A 811 -8.54 19.49 -24.90
N ASP A 812 -9.72 19.59 -24.28
CA ASP A 812 -10.82 20.40 -24.80
C ASP A 812 -10.53 21.92 -24.71
N LEU A 813 -9.62 22.33 -23.83
CA LEU A 813 -9.22 23.74 -23.68
C LEU A 813 -8.56 24.29 -24.96
N PHE A 814 -7.78 23.46 -25.66
CA PHE A 814 -7.15 23.84 -26.93
C PHE A 814 -8.13 23.84 -28.12
N ARG A 815 -9.35 23.33 -27.93
CA ARG A 815 -10.45 23.41 -28.90
C ARG A 815 -11.44 24.54 -28.58
N ALA A 816 -11.18 25.34 -27.55
CA ALA A 816 -12.06 26.42 -27.15
C ALA A 816 -12.13 27.53 -28.23
N PRO A 817 -13.32 28.11 -28.48
CA PRO A 817 -13.48 29.26 -29.38
C PRO A 817 -12.56 30.42 -28.99
N GLY A 818 -11.94 31.08 -29.97
CA GLY A 818 -11.03 32.21 -29.74
C GLY A 818 -9.59 31.82 -29.34
N ILE A 819 -9.36 30.56 -28.94
CA ILE A 819 -8.03 29.99 -28.69
C ILE A 819 -7.60 29.05 -29.83
N ALA A 820 -8.50 28.18 -30.31
CA ALA A 820 -8.17 27.08 -31.22
C ALA A 820 -7.51 27.51 -32.54
N THR A 821 -7.72 28.75 -32.99
CA THR A 821 -7.24 29.26 -34.29
C THR A 821 -6.01 30.16 -34.19
N ASP A 822 -5.54 30.50 -32.98
CA ASP A 822 -4.45 31.45 -32.76
C ASP A 822 -3.26 30.76 -32.06
N PRO A 823 -2.13 30.53 -32.74
CA PRO A 823 -0.97 29.85 -32.18
C PRO A 823 -0.37 30.55 -30.94
N GLU A 824 -0.42 31.88 -30.86
CA GLU A 824 0.10 32.61 -29.70
C GLU A 824 -0.82 32.45 -28.49
N ARG A 825 -2.15 32.50 -28.69
CA ARG A 825 -3.10 32.23 -27.61
C ARG A 825 -3.07 30.79 -27.13
N GLN A 826 -2.84 29.83 -28.03
CA GLN A 826 -2.62 28.45 -27.62
C GLN A 826 -1.32 28.29 -26.81
N ALA A 827 -0.24 29.01 -27.16
CA ALA A 827 0.99 29.01 -26.38
C ALA A 827 0.81 29.65 -24.99
N ARG A 828 0.02 30.74 -24.90
CA ARG A 828 -0.40 31.34 -23.62
C ARG A 828 -1.22 30.36 -22.77
N LEU A 829 -2.15 29.63 -23.38
CA LEU A 829 -2.93 28.58 -22.71
C LEU A 829 -2.04 27.45 -22.22
N LEU A 830 -1.08 26.98 -23.02
CA LEU A 830 -0.14 25.93 -22.63
C LEU A 830 0.68 26.35 -21.41
N ALA A 831 1.22 27.58 -21.41
CA ALA A 831 1.92 28.13 -20.25
C ALA A 831 1.00 28.28 -19.02
N ALA A 832 -0.27 28.69 -19.22
CA ALA A 832 -1.26 28.77 -18.15
C ALA A 832 -1.53 27.40 -17.48
N ILE A 833 -1.57 26.33 -18.27
CA ILE A 833 -1.71 24.95 -17.78
C ILE A 833 -0.49 24.56 -16.95
N VAL A 834 0.73 24.76 -17.48
CA VAL A 834 1.99 24.42 -16.79
C VAL A 834 2.16 25.20 -15.49
N HIS A 835 1.82 26.50 -15.49
CA HIS A 835 1.82 27.34 -14.29
C HIS A 835 0.72 26.99 -13.26
N GLY A 836 -0.15 26.02 -13.57
CA GLY A 836 -1.13 25.46 -12.66
C GLY A 836 -2.42 26.29 -12.53
N TYR A 837 -2.80 27.09 -13.53
CA TYR A 837 -4.03 27.90 -13.47
C TYR A 837 -5.30 27.04 -13.56
N PHE A 838 -5.20 25.82 -14.06
CA PHE A 838 -6.32 24.87 -14.17
C PHE A 838 -6.31 23.77 -13.11
N VAL A 839 -5.58 23.97 -12.00
CA VAL A 839 -5.46 22.98 -10.92
C VAL A 839 -6.29 23.43 -9.71
N SER A 840 -7.31 22.65 -9.36
CA SER A 840 -8.29 22.98 -8.30
C SER A 840 -7.68 23.28 -6.94
N ARG A 841 -6.60 22.57 -6.56
CA ARG A 841 -5.89 22.79 -5.28
C ARG A 841 -5.27 24.19 -5.14
N ASN A 842 -5.07 24.89 -6.25
CA ASN A 842 -4.53 26.24 -6.26
C ASN A 842 -5.61 27.33 -6.06
N TYR A 843 -6.86 26.96 -5.79
CA TYR A 843 -7.97 27.86 -5.51
C TYR A 843 -8.54 27.62 -4.12
N ARG A 844 -8.83 28.69 -3.38
CA ARG A 844 -9.45 28.62 -2.04
C ARG A 844 -10.78 27.85 -2.05
N SER A 845 -11.57 28.01 -3.11
CA SER A 845 -12.87 27.33 -3.29
C SER A 845 -12.75 25.88 -3.76
N ARG A 846 -11.53 25.39 -4.09
CA ARG A 846 -11.30 24.13 -4.80
C ARG A 846 -12.05 24.00 -6.14
N SER A 847 -12.56 25.10 -6.68
CA SER A 847 -13.25 25.18 -7.96
C SER A 847 -12.45 26.07 -8.92
N VAL A 848 -12.18 25.56 -10.13
CA VAL A 848 -11.43 26.28 -11.17
C VAL A 848 -12.42 27.06 -12.04
N PRO A 849 -12.29 28.39 -12.19
CA PRO A 849 -13.18 29.17 -13.03
C PRO A 849 -12.79 29.04 -14.52
N PHE A 850 -12.99 27.85 -15.11
CA PHE A 850 -12.56 27.51 -16.47
C PHE A 850 -12.99 28.55 -17.52
N ASP A 851 -14.27 28.95 -17.50
CA ASP A 851 -14.80 29.91 -18.49
C ASP A 851 -14.18 31.28 -18.40
N ARG A 852 -13.97 31.79 -17.18
CA ARG A 852 -13.32 33.08 -16.95
C ARG A 852 -11.87 33.08 -17.46
N ILE A 853 -11.14 31.98 -17.22
CA ILE A 853 -9.74 31.87 -17.65
C ILE A 853 -9.68 31.78 -19.18
N LEU A 854 -10.53 30.96 -19.80
CA LEU A 854 -10.57 30.82 -21.26
C LEU A 854 -11.04 32.10 -21.95
N SER A 855 -12.07 32.78 -21.44
CA SER A 855 -12.57 34.03 -22.01
C SER A 855 -11.52 35.14 -21.92
N GLY A 856 -10.85 35.26 -20.77
CA GLY A 856 -9.79 36.23 -20.58
C GLY A 856 -8.59 35.99 -21.49
N LEU A 857 -8.14 34.73 -21.63
CA LEU A 857 -7.07 34.37 -22.57
C LEU A 857 -7.48 34.62 -24.03
N ALA A 858 -8.73 34.36 -24.40
CA ALA A 858 -9.24 34.62 -25.75
C ALA A 858 -9.37 36.13 -26.06
N ALA A 859 -9.52 36.96 -25.03
CA ALA A 859 -9.57 38.42 -25.11
C ALA A 859 -8.19 39.09 -24.92
N ASP A 860 -7.11 38.31 -24.81
CA ASP A 860 -5.75 38.77 -24.54
C ASP A 860 -5.64 39.64 -23.26
N GLU A 861 -6.49 39.34 -22.25
CA GLU A 861 -6.45 40.03 -20.97
C GLU A 861 -5.19 39.66 -20.16
N PRO A 862 -4.62 40.59 -19.37
CA PRO A 862 -3.53 40.29 -18.45
C PRO A 862 -3.92 39.20 -17.43
N VAL A 863 -3.05 38.20 -17.23
CA VAL A 863 -3.31 37.06 -16.33
C VAL A 863 -3.64 37.46 -14.90
N ASP A 864 -3.08 38.56 -14.39
CA ASP A 864 -3.39 39.10 -13.07
C ASP A 864 -4.83 39.62 -12.97
N SER A 865 -5.36 40.22 -14.04
CA SER A 865 -6.78 40.59 -14.17
C SER A 865 -7.69 39.37 -14.29
N ILE A 866 -7.29 38.37 -15.10
CA ILE A 866 -8.04 37.12 -15.29
C ILE A 866 -8.24 36.42 -13.94
N LEU A 867 -7.19 36.32 -13.12
CA LEU A 867 -7.21 35.59 -11.86
C LEU A 867 -7.62 36.45 -10.66
N ALA A 868 -7.81 37.76 -10.82
CA ALA A 868 -8.20 38.67 -9.73
C ALA A 868 -9.53 38.25 -9.08
N GLY A 869 -9.55 38.06 -7.77
CA GLY A 869 -10.78 37.70 -7.04
C GLY A 869 -11.29 36.28 -7.31
N THR A 870 -10.54 35.43 -8.02
CA THR A 870 -10.90 34.01 -8.23
C THR A 870 -10.54 33.12 -7.03
N GLY A 871 -9.75 33.63 -6.08
CA GLY A 871 -9.21 32.86 -4.96
C GLY A 871 -7.97 32.03 -5.30
N TYR A 872 -7.33 32.28 -6.46
CA TYR A 872 -6.07 31.64 -6.84
C TYR A 872 -4.92 32.00 -5.87
N VAL A 873 -4.07 31.03 -5.52
CA VAL A 873 -2.99 31.17 -4.50
C VAL A 873 -2.02 32.32 -4.75
N HIS A 874 -1.80 32.73 -6.01
CA HIS A 874 -0.92 33.85 -6.35
C HIS A 874 -1.66 35.09 -6.86
N ALA A 875 -3.00 35.15 -6.74
CA ALA A 875 -3.77 36.32 -7.13
C ALA A 875 -3.30 37.57 -6.36
N GLY A 876 -3.04 38.67 -7.09
CA GLY A 876 -2.55 39.92 -6.51
C GLY A 876 -1.04 39.96 -6.19
N THR A 877 -0.29 38.88 -6.43
CA THR A 877 1.17 38.86 -6.22
C THR A 877 1.94 39.36 -7.44
N THR A 878 3.21 39.72 -7.26
CA THR A 878 4.13 40.05 -8.37
C THR A 878 4.47 38.85 -9.25
N ILE A 879 4.22 37.62 -8.79
CA ILE A 879 4.49 36.37 -9.51
C ILE A 879 3.69 36.31 -10.82
N LEU A 880 2.41 36.69 -10.81
CA LEU A 880 1.58 36.66 -12.02
C LEU A 880 2.07 37.65 -13.07
N ARG A 881 2.47 38.85 -12.65
CA ARG A 881 3.05 39.88 -13.54
C ARG A 881 4.40 39.44 -14.12
N ASN A 882 5.22 38.71 -13.35
CA ASN A 882 6.49 38.17 -13.82
C ASN A 882 6.28 37.02 -14.82
N ARG A 883 5.34 36.10 -14.55
CA ARG A 883 4.97 35.02 -15.48
C ARG A 883 4.43 35.57 -16.80
N GLN A 884 3.53 36.55 -16.73
CA GLN A 884 3.03 37.26 -17.91
C GLN A 884 4.16 37.89 -18.72
N ARG A 885 5.08 38.61 -18.05
CA ARG A 885 6.25 39.23 -18.71
C ARG A 885 7.13 38.21 -19.44
N ASN A 886 7.36 37.05 -18.85
CA ASN A 886 8.16 35.99 -19.48
C ASN A 886 7.47 35.43 -20.73
N ILE A 887 6.15 35.20 -20.66
CA ILE A 887 5.35 34.74 -21.80
C ILE A 887 5.39 35.78 -22.94
N ASP A 888 5.18 37.07 -22.62
CA ASP A 888 5.20 38.16 -23.59
C ASP A 888 6.59 38.33 -24.22
N ALA A 889 7.66 38.19 -23.42
CA ALA A 889 9.03 38.21 -23.91
C ALA A 889 9.31 37.05 -24.88
N GLY A 890 8.79 35.85 -24.61
CA GLY A 890 8.91 34.69 -25.51
C GLY A 890 8.21 34.93 -26.85
N ILE A 891 7.00 35.49 -26.84
CA ILE A 891 6.26 35.84 -28.07
C ILE A 891 6.97 36.94 -28.86
N ALA A 892 7.42 38.01 -28.19
CA ALA A 892 8.16 39.10 -28.82
C ALA A 892 9.47 38.62 -29.44
N ALA A 893 10.19 37.73 -28.76
CA ALA A 893 11.44 37.15 -29.26
C ALA A 893 11.18 36.23 -30.46
N PHE A 894 10.10 35.43 -30.44
CA PHE A 894 9.68 34.61 -31.59
C PHE A 894 9.37 35.47 -32.83
N ARG A 895 8.59 36.55 -32.66
CA ARG A 895 8.25 37.50 -33.73
C ARG A 895 9.50 38.16 -34.33
N SER A 896 10.40 38.62 -33.47
CA SER A 896 11.66 39.29 -33.88
C SER A 896 12.60 38.36 -34.64
N ALA A 897 12.66 37.10 -34.22
CA ALA A 897 13.47 36.10 -34.90
C ALA A 897 12.81 35.57 -36.20
N GLY A 898 11.51 35.82 -36.41
CA GLY A 898 10.80 35.61 -37.68
C GLY A 898 11.02 36.74 -38.70
N SER A 899 11.12 38.00 -38.25
CA SER A 899 11.36 39.15 -39.14
C SER A 899 12.79 39.23 -39.68
N MET A 900 13.79 38.68 -38.98
CA MET A 900 15.17 38.56 -39.51
C MET A 900 15.30 37.62 -40.71
N GLN A 901 14.33 36.72 -40.96
CA GLN A 901 14.33 35.85 -42.14
C GLN A 901 13.75 36.52 -43.40
N SER A 902 12.94 37.59 -43.27
CA SER A 902 12.48 38.35 -44.45
C SER A 902 13.55 39.31 -44.99
N GLU A 903 14.54 39.70 -44.20
CA GLU A 903 15.65 40.57 -44.64
C GLU A 903 16.88 39.80 -45.16
N THR A 904 17.00 38.50 -44.88
CA THR A 904 18.14 37.65 -45.32
C THR A 904 17.82 36.77 -46.54
N GLY A 905 16.64 36.93 -47.14
CA GLY A 905 16.21 36.26 -48.38
C GLY A 905 16.51 37.02 -49.69
N LEU A 906 17.30 38.09 -49.64
CA LEU A 906 17.83 38.82 -50.80
C LEU A 906 19.33 39.10 -50.58
N ALA A 907 20.16 38.08 -50.78
CA ALA A 907 21.58 38.20 -51.15
C ALA A 907 22.07 36.86 -51.72
#